data_AF-A0A3L7SXG2-F1
#
_entry.id   AF-A0A3L7SXG2-F1
#
_cell.length_a   1.000
_cell.length_b   1.000
_cell.length_c   1.000
_cell.angle_alpha   90.00
_cell.angle_beta   90.00
_cell.angle_gamma   90.00
#
_symmetry.space_group_name_H-M   'P 1'
#
loop_
_entity.id
_entity.type
_entity.pdbx_description
1 polymer ?
#
loop_
_entity_poly.entity_id
_entity_poly.type
_entity_poly.pdbx_seq_one_letter_code
_entity_poly.pdbx_strand_id
1 'polypeptide(L)'
;MKSESIGVLLGLSLSASFLLADAATADGGIRSWGAGLTNTSAFPDYGQSAPPSSLLNATAIAAGWMHSIAILPGGTVSAWGSNVNNLGTAVNQSVVPSTLGTCTSIGAGFYHSAAVKTTGIVVCWGDNRYGQSTVPATVGTCTKVAGGGYHTIAIKTNGLVACWGAGTVFGGVNPDQGQSIVPATLGTCTQIAGGGYHTVATRTDGTVVCWGANTYGQCNVPSTLGACTQVAAGDTHTVALKTTGTVVCFGGGSTNSGIFPEWGESIVPSSLGACTAISAGGYHTVAVKADGSVAAWGAGTGAAIVSPNYRQSLIPAEQALANSTSAIAAGGFHTMAISKIRQVPSQYATIQAAIDACSPFDTVSVAAGTYAGPIIFGGKNIVVRGAGASNTIITGTGGATTSVVRVVNGEPATARLEGFSIRGGQTGTPIPGNASALAGGGIFLYQTSATIANCTVELNGAAFGAGIYALYCAGVIENCTIRKNSGDSYGGGMQFFDCSTIVRNCVISNNTTVTAGGGMHIVQAATSNFSPQIINCTFGGNSTVDRGGGISWQAGTAPLQLVNCSITSNSAPIAGGGVYVYPSGGVNRLTLSNTTVCGNTVRPNISGLYTSDSLSTVCDCAGDVDGNGLVNAPDLAILLSVWGTNAAGFPSADTNRDGLVNGPDLSRLLSSWGICAP
;
A
#
# COMPACT_ATOMS: atom_id res chain seq x y z
N MET A 1 37.94 25.39 31.30
CA MET A 1 37.96 25.20 29.84
C MET A 1 37.94 23.68 29.60
N LYS A 2 36.72 23.10 29.48
CA LYS A 2 36.16 22.42 28.28
C LYS A 2 36.91 21.12 27.91
N SER A 3 36.39 19.94 28.29
CA SER A 3 35.50 19.01 27.52
C SER A 3 36.28 18.30 26.40
N GLU A 4 36.23 16.99 26.16
CA GLU A 4 35.07 16.08 26.08
C GLU A 4 35.50 14.62 26.40
N SER A 5 34.71 13.91 27.20
CA SER A 5 34.85 12.47 27.44
C SER A 5 33.83 11.71 26.61
N ILE A 6 34.32 10.79 25.79
CA ILE A 6 33.57 9.82 24.98
C ILE A 6 32.70 8.97 25.91
N GLY A 7 31.38 9.15 25.80
CA GLY A 7 30.38 8.32 26.45
C GLY A 7 30.21 7.01 25.69
N VAL A 8 30.45 5.92 26.42
CA VAL A 8 30.17 4.53 26.05
C VAL A 8 28.71 4.39 25.63
N LEU A 9 28.46 4.07 24.37
CA LEU A 9 27.14 3.70 23.84
C LEU A 9 26.83 2.27 24.30
N LEU A 10 26.23 2.13 25.48
CA LEU A 10 25.61 0.90 25.95
C LEU A 10 24.47 0.53 25.00
N GLY A 11 24.45 -0.74 24.61
CA GLY A 11 23.48 -1.32 23.70
C GLY A 11 22.04 -1.06 24.13
N LEU A 12 21.34 -0.28 23.31
CA LEU A 12 19.90 -0.41 23.17
C LEU A 12 19.66 -1.64 22.29
N SER A 13 19.41 -2.78 22.92
CA SER A 13 18.60 -3.81 22.30
C SER A 13 17.26 -3.14 21.95
N LEU A 14 16.98 -2.96 20.66
CA LEU A 14 15.61 -2.69 20.20
C LEU A 14 14.77 -3.89 20.66
N SER A 15 14.11 -3.74 21.79
CA SER A 15 13.01 -4.60 22.17
C SER A 15 11.95 -4.39 21.11
N ALA A 16 11.68 -5.42 20.32
CA ALA A 16 10.49 -5.55 19.51
C ALA A 16 9.28 -5.37 20.44
N SER A 17 8.79 -4.13 20.50
CA SER A 17 7.69 -3.70 21.35
C SER A 17 6.70 -3.04 20.42
N PHE A 18 5.70 -3.81 19.98
CA PHE A 18 4.44 -3.31 19.43
C PHE A 18 4.56 -2.15 18.44
N LEU A 19 5.09 -2.41 17.25
CA LEU A 19 4.59 -1.69 16.09
C LEU A 19 3.31 -2.41 15.67
N LEU A 20 2.21 -1.73 15.96
CA LEU A 20 0.86 -2.06 15.56
C LEU A 20 0.87 -2.60 14.13
N ALA A 21 0.05 -3.61 13.89
CA ALA A 21 -0.49 -3.83 12.56
C ALA A 21 -1.34 -2.60 12.21
N ASP A 22 -0.70 -1.50 11.83
CA ASP A 22 -1.36 -0.38 11.20
C ASP A 22 -1.78 -0.88 9.82
N ALA A 23 -3.00 -1.38 9.72
CA ALA A 23 -3.68 -1.53 8.44
C ALA A 23 -3.93 -0.12 7.87
N ALA A 24 -2.87 0.49 7.35
CA ALA A 24 -2.90 1.66 6.50
C ALA A 24 -2.25 1.30 5.16
N THR A 25 -2.74 0.26 4.48
CA THR A 25 -2.42 0.05 3.07
C THR A 25 -3.38 0.90 2.24
N ALA A 26 -2.98 2.15 2.05
CA ALA A 26 -3.58 3.05 1.08
C ALA A 26 -3.16 2.67 -0.32
N ASP A 27 -3.77 1.62 -0.81
CA ASP A 27 -3.67 1.26 -2.21
C ASP A 27 -4.84 1.94 -2.95
N GLY A 28 -4.98 3.27 -2.81
CA GLY A 28 -6.03 3.97 -3.56
C GLY A 28 -6.63 5.27 -3.06
N GLY A 29 -6.00 5.95 -2.10
CA GLY A 29 -6.38 7.29 -1.70
C GLY A 29 -7.38 7.37 -0.55
N ILE A 30 -8.01 6.27 -0.11
CA ILE A 30 -8.80 6.28 1.14
C ILE A 30 -7.86 6.06 2.34
N ARG A 31 -7.85 7.01 3.26
CA ARG A 31 -7.28 6.88 4.60
C ARG A 31 -8.40 6.73 5.61
N SER A 32 -8.17 5.93 6.64
CA SER A 32 -9.16 5.70 7.68
C SER A 32 -8.52 5.43 9.03
N TRP A 33 -9.21 5.88 10.07
CA TRP A 33 -8.82 5.74 11.46
C TRP A 33 -10.06 5.64 12.34
N GLY A 34 -9.89 5.26 13.59
CA GLY A 34 -10.99 4.97 14.51
C GLY A 34 -11.11 3.48 14.82
N ALA A 35 -12.32 3.02 15.13
CA ALA A 35 -12.61 1.61 15.36
C ALA A 35 -12.37 0.77 14.09
N GLY A 36 -11.90 -0.47 14.22
CA GLY A 36 -11.68 -1.38 13.08
C GLY A 36 -10.23 -1.84 12.85
N LEU A 37 -9.28 -1.50 13.73
CA LEU A 37 -7.84 -1.75 13.57
C LEU A 37 -7.23 -2.63 14.69
N THR A 38 -7.93 -2.87 15.80
CA THR A 38 -7.37 -3.58 16.96
C THR A 38 -8.25 -4.77 17.31
N ASN A 39 -7.68 -5.98 17.25
CA ASN A 39 -8.32 -7.24 17.60
C ASN A 39 -8.65 -7.39 19.11
N THR A 40 -9.16 -6.36 19.77
CA THR A 40 -9.63 -6.48 21.15
C THR A 40 -11.01 -7.11 21.17
N SER A 41 -11.24 -7.99 22.13
CA SER A 41 -12.45 -8.81 22.28
C SER A 41 -13.69 -8.03 22.74
N ALA A 42 -13.70 -6.69 22.65
CA ALA A 42 -14.77 -5.85 23.20
C ALA A 42 -15.19 -4.73 22.21
N PHE A 43 -16.32 -4.95 21.54
CA PHE A 43 -17.15 -3.97 20.82
C PHE A 43 -16.52 -3.34 19.54
N PRO A 44 -17.35 -2.73 18.66
CA PRO A 44 -17.50 -3.11 17.26
C PRO A 44 -16.24 -2.87 16.40
N ASP A 45 -15.37 -3.88 16.33
CA ASP A 45 -14.25 -3.95 15.39
C ASP A 45 -14.62 -4.95 14.28
N TYR A 46 -15.07 -4.43 13.14
CA TYR A 46 -15.49 -5.21 11.98
C TYR A 46 -14.63 -4.89 10.75
N GLY A 47 -13.45 -4.30 10.93
CA GLY A 47 -12.59 -3.84 9.84
C GLY A 47 -13.11 -2.61 9.09
N GLN A 48 -14.07 -1.84 9.63
CA GLN A 48 -14.67 -0.69 8.95
C GLN A 48 -13.68 0.45 8.63
N SER A 49 -12.58 0.55 9.37
CA SER A 49 -11.43 1.44 9.10
C SER A 49 -10.25 0.72 8.44
N ALA A 50 -10.44 -0.50 7.95
CA ALA A 50 -9.47 -1.27 7.17
C ALA A 50 -9.93 -1.38 5.70
N PRO A 51 -9.80 -0.31 4.89
CA PRO A 51 -10.17 -0.33 3.48
C PRO A 51 -9.40 -1.42 2.74
N PRO A 52 -10.07 -2.23 1.89
CA PRO A 52 -9.39 -3.21 1.06
C PRO A 52 -8.29 -2.57 0.19
N SER A 53 -7.15 -3.25 0.08
CA SER A 53 -6.01 -2.85 -0.76
C SER A 53 -6.32 -2.77 -2.26
N SER A 54 -7.49 -3.23 -2.70
CA SER A 54 -7.91 -3.12 -4.10
C SER A 54 -8.63 -1.80 -4.43
N LEU A 55 -8.88 -0.92 -3.45
CA LEU A 55 -9.69 0.29 -3.62
C LEU A 55 -8.94 1.47 -4.26
N LEU A 56 -8.40 1.25 -5.46
CA LEU A 56 -7.62 2.24 -6.18
C LEU A 56 -8.48 3.44 -6.64
N ASN A 57 -8.08 4.66 -6.25
CA ASN A 57 -8.58 5.95 -6.75
C ASN A 57 -10.07 6.20 -6.49
N ALA A 58 -10.58 5.86 -5.29
CA ALA A 58 -11.97 6.14 -4.94
C ALA A 58 -12.34 7.61 -5.19
N THR A 59 -13.52 7.83 -5.77
CA THR A 59 -14.04 9.16 -6.13
C THR A 59 -15.09 9.67 -5.15
N ALA A 60 -15.68 8.77 -4.36
CA ALA A 60 -16.62 9.10 -3.29
C ALA A 60 -16.55 8.05 -2.17
N ILE A 61 -16.86 8.47 -0.96
CA ILE A 61 -16.94 7.63 0.24
C ILE A 61 -18.21 7.98 1.03
N ALA A 62 -18.78 6.98 1.70
CA ALA A 62 -19.77 7.15 2.74
C ALA A 62 -19.49 6.16 3.87
N ALA A 63 -19.78 6.56 5.11
CA ALA A 63 -19.51 5.78 6.30
C ALA A 63 -20.82 5.54 7.04
N GLY A 64 -21.15 4.28 7.29
CA GLY A 64 -22.27 3.90 8.14
C GLY A 64 -21.83 3.74 9.60
N TRP A 65 -22.68 3.11 10.42
CA TRP A 65 -22.36 2.92 11.84
C TRP A 65 -21.13 2.03 12.06
N MET A 66 -21.05 0.91 11.34
CA MET A 66 -20.00 -0.12 11.48
C MET A 66 -19.53 -0.65 10.11
N HIS A 67 -19.81 0.08 9.03
CA HIS A 67 -19.40 -0.31 7.67
C HIS A 67 -19.07 0.94 6.85
N SER A 68 -18.43 0.72 5.72
CA SER A 68 -17.93 1.75 4.83
C SER A 68 -18.25 1.37 3.39
N ILE A 69 -18.47 2.37 2.55
CA ILE A 69 -18.75 2.19 1.12
C ILE A 69 -18.03 3.26 0.31
N ALA A 70 -17.55 2.89 -0.85
CA ALA A 70 -16.84 3.77 -1.77
C ALA A 70 -17.29 3.58 -3.22
N ILE A 71 -17.20 4.65 -4.01
CA ILE A 71 -17.30 4.59 -5.48
C ILE A 71 -15.88 4.65 -6.05
N LEU A 72 -15.56 3.71 -6.92
CA LEU A 72 -14.32 3.64 -7.69
C LEU A 72 -14.48 4.34 -9.06
N PRO A 73 -13.37 4.64 -9.78
CA PRO A 73 -13.44 5.17 -11.13
C PRO A 73 -14.30 4.26 -12.03
N GLY A 74 -15.16 4.87 -12.85
CA GLY A 74 -16.15 4.13 -13.66
C GLY A 74 -17.46 3.83 -12.94
N GLY A 75 -17.59 4.17 -11.66
CA GLY A 75 -18.85 4.09 -10.91
C GLY A 75 -19.07 2.76 -10.18
N THR A 76 -18.09 1.84 -10.17
CA THR A 76 -18.18 0.59 -9.41
C THR A 76 -18.21 0.87 -7.91
N VAL A 77 -19.08 0.19 -7.19
CA VAL A 77 -19.21 0.33 -5.73
C VAL A 77 -18.48 -0.80 -5.02
N SER A 78 -17.77 -0.47 -3.95
CA SER A 78 -17.20 -1.44 -3.03
C SER A 78 -17.58 -1.09 -1.59
N ALA A 79 -17.81 -2.10 -0.76
CA ALA A 79 -18.19 -1.95 0.64
C ALA A 79 -17.43 -2.94 1.52
N TRP A 80 -17.17 -2.55 2.77
CA TRP A 80 -16.46 -3.34 3.77
C TRP A 80 -16.91 -2.97 5.18
N GLY A 81 -16.54 -3.77 6.17
CA GLY A 81 -17.02 -3.64 7.55
C GLY A 81 -18.06 -4.69 7.93
N SER A 82 -18.87 -4.39 8.94
CA SER A 82 -19.86 -5.31 9.50
C SER A 82 -20.89 -5.79 8.48
N ASN A 83 -21.32 -7.05 8.63
CA ASN A 83 -22.49 -7.63 7.95
C ASN A 83 -23.61 -8.01 8.93
N VAL A 84 -23.52 -7.54 10.18
CA VAL A 84 -24.50 -7.82 11.24
C VAL A 84 -25.09 -6.53 11.78
N ASN A 85 -26.36 -6.58 12.19
CA ASN A 85 -27.02 -5.48 12.89
C ASN A 85 -26.80 -5.55 14.41
N ASN A 86 -27.36 -4.60 15.16
CA ASN A 86 -27.29 -4.55 16.62
C ASN A 86 -27.92 -5.72 17.38
N LEU A 87 -28.68 -6.59 16.70
CA LEU A 87 -29.26 -7.80 17.28
C LEU A 87 -28.41 -9.05 16.97
N GLY A 88 -27.25 -8.89 16.32
CA GLY A 88 -26.43 -10.00 15.86
C GLY A 88 -27.00 -10.73 14.63
N THR A 89 -28.04 -10.17 13.99
CA THR A 89 -28.61 -10.76 12.76
C THR A 89 -27.76 -10.39 11.56
N ALA A 90 -27.43 -11.35 10.71
CA ALA A 90 -26.77 -11.10 9.43
C ALA A 90 -27.71 -10.35 8.48
N VAL A 91 -27.29 -9.16 8.06
CA VAL A 91 -28.07 -8.29 7.16
C VAL A 91 -27.29 -7.89 5.91
N ASN A 92 -26.01 -8.25 5.81
CA ASN A 92 -25.21 -8.13 4.59
C ASN A 92 -25.04 -6.68 4.08
N GLN A 93 -24.91 -5.70 4.98
CA GLN A 93 -24.77 -4.29 4.60
C GLN A 93 -23.46 -3.98 3.85
N SER A 94 -22.38 -4.72 4.08
CA SER A 94 -21.14 -4.58 3.31
C SER A 94 -21.05 -5.51 2.08
N VAL A 95 -22.12 -6.25 1.75
CA VAL A 95 -22.17 -7.09 0.55
C VAL A 95 -22.86 -6.34 -0.58
N VAL A 96 -22.06 -5.83 -1.53
CA VAL A 96 -22.57 -5.10 -2.69
C VAL A 96 -23.38 -6.04 -3.61
N PRO A 97 -24.65 -5.70 -3.96
CA PRO A 97 -25.44 -6.52 -4.86
C PRO A 97 -24.80 -6.65 -6.25
N SER A 98 -24.72 -7.87 -6.78
CA SER A 98 -24.13 -8.14 -8.10
C SER A 98 -24.85 -7.44 -9.26
N THR A 99 -26.11 -7.05 -9.07
CA THR A 99 -26.96 -6.35 -10.05
C THR A 99 -26.87 -4.82 -9.97
N LEU A 100 -26.08 -4.28 -9.03
CA LEU A 100 -26.03 -2.84 -8.77
C LEU A 100 -25.56 -2.05 -10.00
N GLY A 101 -24.52 -2.52 -10.69
CA GLY A 101 -23.91 -1.81 -11.82
C GLY A 101 -23.20 -0.53 -11.38
N THR A 102 -23.15 0.47 -12.27
CA THR A 102 -22.42 1.72 -12.02
C THR A 102 -23.28 2.76 -11.30
N CYS A 103 -22.67 3.48 -10.35
CA CYS A 103 -23.32 4.44 -9.47
C CYS A 103 -22.64 5.82 -9.48
N THR A 104 -23.42 6.84 -9.13
CA THR A 104 -22.99 8.25 -9.05
C THR A 104 -23.10 8.83 -7.65
N SER A 105 -23.88 8.21 -6.76
CA SER A 105 -24.03 8.62 -5.35
C SER A 105 -24.21 7.39 -4.47
N ILE A 106 -23.71 7.48 -3.24
CA ILE A 106 -23.77 6.44 -2.21
C ILE A 106 -24.15 7.07 -0.88
N GLY A 107 -24.82 6.30 -0.04
CA GLY A 107 -25.18 6.65 1.32
C GLY A 107 -25.15 5.41 2.21
N ALA A 108 -24.80 5.59 3.48
CA ALA A 108 -24.72 4.50 4.45
C ALA A 108 -25.46 4.93 5.73
N GLY A 109 -26.39 4.09 6.18
CA GLY A 109 -27.08 4.26 7.46
C GLY A 109 -26.44 3.41 8.54
N PHE A 110 -27.18 3.08 9.61
CA PHE A 110 -26.58 2.24 10.66
C PHE A 110 -26.24 0.84 10.18
N TYR A 111 -27.21 0.17 9.55
CA TYR A 111 -27.10 -1.23 9.15
C TYR A 111 -27.57 -1.46 7.71
N HIS A 112 -27.64 -0.42 6.89
CA HIS A 112 -28.04 -0.50 5.49
C HIS A 112 -27.18 0.44 4.64
N SER A 113 -27.11 0.14 3.36
CA SER A 113 -26.44 0.97 2.36
C SER A 113 -27.41 1.31 1.25
N ALA A 114 -27.14 2.40 0.55
CA ALA A 114 -27.91 2.86 -0.57
C ALA A 114 -26.99 3.43 -1.64
N ALA A 115 -27.39 3.30 -2.90
CA ALA A 115 -26.68 3.88 -4.02
C ALA A 115 -27.66 4.37 -5.09
N VAL A 116 -27.28 5.45 -5.77
CA VAL A 116 -27.93 5.95 -6.98
C VAL A 116 -27.13 5.47 -8.17
N LYS A 117 -27.75 4.64 -9.02
CA LYS A 117 -27.17 4.19 -10.28
C LYS A 117 -26.95 5.37 -11.23
N THR A 118 -26.07 5.22 -12.22
CA THR A 118 -25.91 6.19 -13.33
C THR A 118 -27.23 6.49 -14.07
N THR A 119 -28.16 5.54 -14.06
CA THR A 119 -29.53 5.70 -14.58
C THR A 119 -30.47 6.53 -13.69
N GLY A 120 -30.02 6.96 -12.51
CA GLY A 120 -30.84 7.66 -11.50
C GLY A 120 -31.66 6.76 -10.58
N ILE A 121 -31.72 5.44 -10.83
CA ILE A 121 -32.44 4.49 -9.98
C ILE A 121 -31.71 4.29 -8.65
N VAL A 122 -32.46 4.35 -7.54
CA VAL A 122 -31.96 4.05 -6.19
C VAL A 122 -32.03 2.55 -5.93
N VAL A 123 -30.96 1.99 -5.38
CA VAL A 123 -30.91 0.62 -4.86
C VAL A 123 -30.46 0.68 -3.40
N CYS A 124 -31.17 -0.01 -2.53
CA CYS A 124 -30.82 -0.14 -1.11
C CYS A 124 -30.68 -1.61 -0.75
N TRP A 125 -29.75 -1.92 0.16
CA TRP A 125 -29.52 -3.26 0.68
C TRP A 125 -29.07 -3.19 2.14
N GLY A 126 -29.05 -4.32 2.83
CA GLY A 126 -28.79 -4.37 4.27
C GLY A 126 -30.04 -4.66 5.09
N ASP A 127 -30.05 -4.13 6.31
CA ASP A 127 -31.16 -4.26 7.26
C ASP A 127 -32.44 -3.61 6.73
N ASN A 128 -33.56 -4.34 6.78
CA ASN A 128 -34.84 -3.88 6.23
C ASN A 128 -36.00 -4.00 7.24
N ARG A 129 -35.72 -4.08 8.54
CA ARG A 129 -36.73 -4.26 9.60
C ARG A 129 -37.83 -3.19 9.62
N TYR A 130 -37.52 -1.99 9.12
CA TYR A 130 -38.43 -0.86 9.05
C TYR A 130 -38.72 -0.41 7.61
N GLY A 131 -38.36 -1.23 6.62
CA GLY A 131 -38.54 -0.91 5.20
C GLY A 131 -37.48 0.02 4.61
N GLN A 132 -36.39 0.34 5.32
CA GLN A 132 -35.36 1.26 4.85
C GLN A 132 -34.60 0.77 3.60
N SER A 133 -34.53 -0.54 3.35
CA SER A 133 -33.99 -1.09 2.10
C SER A 133 -35.06 -1.32 1.03
N THR A 134 -36.33 -1.02 1.31
CA THR A 134 -37.45 -1.18 0.37
C THR A 134 -37.77 0.15 -0.29
N VAL A 135 -37.12 0.41 -1.43
CA VAL A 135 -37.31 1.67 -2.19
C VAL A 135 -38.76 1.78 -2.69
N PRO A 136 -39.54 2.80 -2.28
CA PRO A 136 -40.89 2.97 -2.78
C PRO A 136 -40.93 3.27 -4.28
N ALA A 137 -41.90 2.70 -5.00
CA ALA A 137 -42.06 2.91 -6.45
C ALA A 137 -42.27 4.39 -6.85
N THR A 138 -42.73 5.22 -5.90
CA THR A 138 -42.98 6.66 -6.09
C THR A 138 -41.72 7.54 -6.00
N VAL A 139 -40.56 6.97 -5.65
CA VAL A 139 -39.30 7.71 -5.56
C VAL A 139 -38.86 8.22 -6.93
N GLY A 140 -39.00 7.41 -7.99
CA GLY A 140 -38.55 7.76 -9.33
C GLY A 140 -37.02 7.84 -9.43
N THR A 141 -36.52 8.74 -10.29
CA THR A 141 -35.08 8.95 -10.49
C THR A 141 -34.52 9.98 -9.52
N CYS A 142 -33.31 9.73 -9.01
CA CYS A 142 -32.62 10.54 -8.02
C CYS A 142 -31.22 10.96 -8.47
N THR A 143 -30.68 11.97 -7.79
CA THR A 143 -29.31 12.48 -7.98
C THR A 143 -28.44 12.26 -6.75
N LYS A 144 -29.03 12.18 -5.55
CA LYS A 144 -28.32 11.91 -4.30
C LYS A 144 -29.11 10.97 -3.40
N VAL A 145 -28.39 10.21 -2.57
CA VAL A 145 -28.94 9.38 -1.52
C VAL A 145 -28.12 9.51 -0.24
N ALA A 146 -28.78 9.43 0.92
CA ALA A 146 -28.16 9.40 2.25
C ALA A 146 -28.89 8.37 3.12
N GLY A 147 -28.15 7.73 4.03
CA GLY A 147 -28.72 6.89 5.07
C GLY A 147 -28.74 7.63 6.41
N GLY A 148 -29.80 7.49 7.17
CA GLY A 148 -29.79 7.76 8.61
C GLY A 148 -29.81 6.46 9.41
N GLY A 149 -30.17 6.50 10.69
CA GLY A 149 -30.11 5.31 11.54
C GLY A 149 -30.92 4.12 10.99
N TYR A 150 -32.22 4.34 10.76
CA TYR A 150 -33.15 3.34 10.21
C TYR A 150 -34.03 3.88 9.08
N HIS A 151 -33.57 4.90 8.36
CA HIS A 151 -34.29 5.51 7.25
C HIS A 151 -33.33 5.88 6.12
N THR A 152 -33.85 6.01 4.92
CA THR A 152 -33.12 6.43 3.72
C THR A 152 -33.76 7.69 3.15
N ILE A 153 -32.92 8.59 2.66
CA ILE A 153 -33.31 9.89 2.12
C ILE A 153 -32.73 9.99 0.71
N ALA A 154 -33.50 10.51 -0.25
CA ALA A 154 -33.02 10.76 -1.59
C ALA A 154 -33.49 12.11 -2.13
N ILE A 155 -32.62 12.77 -2.90
CA ILE A 155 -32.99 13.93 -3.71
C ILE A 155 -33.34 13.41 -5.10
N LYS A 156 -34.59 13.63 -5.53
CA LYS A 156 -35.08 13.33 -6.87
C LYS A 156 -34.44 14.26 -7.90
N THR A 157 -34.45 13.87 -9.18
CA THR A 157 -33.94 14.69 -10.29
C THR A 157 -34.62 16.06 -10.42
N ASN A 158 -35.86 16.18 -9.93
CA ASN A 158 -36.59 17.45 -9.85
C ASN A 158 -36.29 18.28 -8.59
N GLY A 159 -35.33 17.87 -7.76
CA GLY A 159 -34.92 18.55 -6.54
C GLY A 159 -35.77 18.27 -5.30
N LEU A 160 -36.89 17.55 -5.41
CA LEU A 160 -37.72 17.19 -4.26
C LEU A 160 -37.09 16.04 -3.45
N VAL A 161 -37.37 16.00 -2.16
CA VAL A 161 -36.88 14.94 -1.25
C VAL A 161 -37.90 13.81 -1.11
N ALA A 162 -37.42 12.58 -1.06
CA ALA A 162 -38.18 11.41 -0.59
C ALA A 162 -37.45 10.78 0.59
N CYS A 163 -38.22 10.35 1.59
CA CYS A 163 -37.72 9.57 2.73
C CYS A 163 -38.57 8.31 2.92
N TRP A 164 -37.94 7.23 3.35
CA TRP A 164 -38.62 5.97 3.70
C TRP A 164 -37.83 5.19 4.76
N GLY A 165 -38.47 4.20 5.38
CA GLY A 165 -37.93 3.47 6.52
C GLY A 165 -38.69 3.80 7.81
N ALA A 166 -38.00 3.78 8.94
CA ALA A 166 -38.57 4.17 10.23
C ALA A 166 -39.02 5.64 10.25
N GLY A 167 -40.01 5.95 11.09
CA GLY A 167 -40.53 7.30 11.29
C GLY A 167 -41.40 7.79 10.14
N THR A 168 -42.14 6.91 9.47
CA THR A 168 -43.25 7.30 8.56
C THR A 168 -44.46 7.82 9.33
N VAL A 169 -44.51 7.54 10.63
CA VAL A 169 -45.41 8.13 11.62
C VAL A 169 -44.59 8.79 12.72
N PHE A 170 -45.19 9.73 13.45
CA PHE A 170 -44.58 10.31 14.65
C PHE A 170 -45.13 9.59 15.89
N GLY A 171 -44.51 8.46 16.23
CA GLY A 171 -44.90 7.66 17.40
C GLY A 171 -44.27 8.17 18.71
N GLY A 172 -43.25 9.02 18.62
CA GLY A 172 -42.52 9.56 19.77
C GLY A 172 -41.62 8.54 20.49
N VAL A 173 -41.54 7.32 19.96
CA VAL A 173 -40.75 6.21 20.51
C VAL A 173 -39.74 5.74 19.48
N ASN A 174 -38.59 5.24 19.91
CA ASN A 174 -37.58 4.76 18.98
C ASN A 174 -38.04 3.47 18.27
N PRO A 175 -37.89 3.38 16.94
CA PRO A 175 -37.21 4.35 16.07
C PRO A 175 -38.12 5.40 15.41
N ASP A 176 -39.45 5.40 15.62
CA ASP A 176 -40.42 6.27 14.93
C ASP A 176 -40.53 7.70 15.49
N GLN A 177 -39.57 8.54 15.13
CA GLN A 177 -39.48 9.96 15.52
C GLN A 177 -39.94 10.92 14.41
N GLY A 178 -40.63 10.42 13.38
CA GLY A 178 -41.08 11.23 12.23
C GLY A 178 -40.01 11.60 11.21
N GLN A 179 -38.82 11.01 11.28
CA GLN A 179 -37.70 11.30 10.37
C GLN A 179 -37.99 10.99 8.89
N SER A 180 -38.93 10.10 8.59
CA SER A 180 -39.36 9.85 7.21
C SER A 180 -40.55 10.71 6.76
N ILE A 181 -41.07 11.60 7.60
CA ILE A 181 -42.16 12.52 7.25
C ILE A 181 -41.56 13.81 6.66
N VAL A 182 -41.43 13.85 5.33
CA VAL A 182 -40.94 15.03 4.62
C VAL A 182 -41.89 16.22 4.83
N PRO A 183 -41.41 17.37 5.34
CA PRO A 183 -42.26 18.55 5.52
C PRO A 183 -42.87 19.03 4.20
N ALA A 184 -44.17 19.29 4.17
CA ALA A 184 -44.89 19.75 2.96
C ALA A 184 -44.34 21.07 2.41
N THR A 185 -43.71 21.88 3.25
CA THR A 185 -43.11 23.19 2.92
C THR A 185 -41.62 23.11 2.62
N LEU A 186 -41.04 21.91 2.44
CA LEU A 186 -39.60 21.75 2.22
C LEU A 186 -39.15 22.36 0.87
N GLY A 187 -39.93 22.19 -0.19
CA GLY A 187 -39.54 22.64 -1.53
C GLY A 187 -38.37 21.83 -2.10
N THR A 188 -37.56 22.46 -2.96
CA THR A 188 -36.41 21.84 -3.63
C THR A 188 -35.13 21.96 -2.83
N CYS A 189 -34.33 20.89 -2.82
CA CYS A 189 -33.11 20.76 -2.03
C CYS A 189 -31.88 20.44 -2.88
N THR A 190 -30.71 20.81 -2.37
CA THR A 190 -29.39 20.55 -2.98
C THR A 190 -28.53 19.60 -2.14
N GLN A 191 -28.81 19.48 -0.84
CA GLN A 191 -28.11 18.60 0.10
C GLN A 191 -29.09 17.95 1.05
N ILE A 192 -28.72 16.75 1.50
CA ILE A 192 -29.45 15.92 2.47
C ILE A 192 -28.44 15.24 3.40
N ALA A 193 -28.82 15.04 4.65
CA ALA A 193 -28.09 14.22 5.62
C ALA A 193 -29.09 13.49 6.53
N GLY A 194 -28.80 12.23 6.85
CA GLY A 194 -29.54 11.45 7.82
C GLY A 194 -28.73 11.30 9.10
N GLY A 195 -29.25 11.80 10.21
CA GLY A 195 -28.70 11.50 11.52
C GLY A 195 -29.24 10.19 12.07
N GLY A 196 -29.03 9.94 13.37
CA GLY A 196 -29.56 8.74 14.02
C GLY A 196 -31.07 8.59 13.82
N TYR A 197 -31.85 9.60 14.23
CA TYR A 197 -33.31 9.62 14.13
C TYR A 197 -33.87 10.95 13.62
N HIS A 198 -33.07 11.71 12.88
CA HIS A 198 -33.50 13.00 12.30
C HIS A 198 -32.94 13.14 10.89
N THR A 199 -33.55 14.03 10.12
CA THR A 199 -33.16 14.34 8.74
C THR A 199 -32.90 15.83 8.62
N VAL A 200 -31.86 16.17 7.86
CA VAL A 200 -31.48 17.55 7.56
C VAL A 200 -31.42 17.72 6.05
N ALA A 201 -31.93 18.84 5.55
CA ALA A 201 -31.83 19.20 4.15
C ALA A 201 -31.49 20.67 3.98
N THR A 202 -30.73 20.97 2.92
CA THR A 202 -30.47 22.34 2.47
C THR A 202 -31.30 22.62 1.22
N ARG A 203 -32.15 23.65 1.28
CA ARG A 203 -32.92 24.14 0.15
C ARG A 203 -32.03 24.75 -0.93
N THR A 204 -32.57 24.92 -2.14
CA THR A 204 -31.88 25.62 -3.24
C THR A 204 -31.53 27.08 -2.93
N ASP A 205 -32.22 27.72 -1.98
CA ASP A 205 -31.92 29.07 -1.48
C ASP A 205 -30.86 29.09 -0.35
N GLY A 206 -30.34 27.92 0.05
CA GLY A 206 -29.36 27.77 1.13
C GLY A 206 -29.96 27.62 2.53
N THR A 207 -31.28 27.69 2.69
CA THR A 207 -31.95 27.52 3.99
C THR A 207 -31.84 26.06 4.46
N VAL A 208 -31.47 25.86 5.73
CA VAL A 208 -31.43 24.53 6.36
C VAL A 208 -32.77 24.21 7.03
N VAL A 209 -33.27 22.99 6.83
CA VAL A 209 -34.46 22.45 7.48
C VAL A 209 -34.08 21.13 8.15
N CYS A 210 -34.48 20.95 9.40
CA CYS A 210 -34.30 19.70 10.15
C CYS A 210 -35.64 19.23 10.68
N TRP A 211 -35.89 17.93 10.64
CA TRP A 211 -37.08 17.30 11.22
C TRP A 211 -36.74 15.90 11.76
N GLY A 212 -37.63 15.37 12.60
CA GLY A 212 -37.43 14.09 13.29
C GLY A 212 -37.16 14.30 14.79
N ALA A 213 -36.31 13.45 15.37
CA ALA A 213 -35.95 13.53 16.78
C ALA A 213 -35.27 14.86 17.13
N ASN A 214 -35.65 15.45 18.26
CA ASN A 214 -35.13 16.75 18.71
C ASN A 214 -34.86 16.82 20.23
N THR A 215 -34.71 15.68 20.89
CA THR A 215 -34.51 15.60 22.36
C THR A 215 -33.30 16.39 22.85
N TYR A 216 -32.28 16.55 22.01
CA TYR A 216 -31.03 17.27 22.31
C TYR A 216 -30.92 18.59 21.56
N GLY A 217 -31.99 19.04 20.89
CA GLY A 217 -31.96 20.25 20.07
C GLY A 217 -31.26 20.09 18.72
N GLN A 218 -31.03 18.86 18.24
CA GLN A 218 -30.38 18.61 16.95
C GLN A 218 -31.16 19.13 15.73
N CYS A 219 -32.44 19.47 15.91
CA CYS A 219 -33.26 20.15 14.91
C CYS A 219 -33.64 21.59 15.30
N ASN A 220 -33.08 22.15 16.37
CA ASN A 220 -33.21 23.58 16.70
C ASN A 220 -32.29 24.42 15.80
N VAL A 221 -32.64 24.52 14.50
CA VAL A 221 -31.87 25.28 13.52
C VAL A 221 -31.78 26.76 13.95
N PRO A 222 -30.58 27.33 14.16
CA PRO A 222 -30.44 28.72 14.59
C PRO A 222 -31.01 29.69 13.56
N SER A 223 -31.82 30.66 14.00
CA SER A 223 -32.39 31.70 13.12
C SER A 223 -31.32 32.58 12.45
N THR A 224 -30.12 32.63 13.03
CA THR A 224 -28.96 33.39 12.54
C THR A 224 -28.02 32.58 11.63
N LEU A 225 -28.36 31.32 11.32
CA LEU A 225 -27.49 30.43 10.54
C LEU A 225 -27.15 31.00 9.16
N GLY A 226 -28.13 31.58 8.47
CA GLY A 226 -27.99 32.09 7.10
C GLY A 226 -27.83 30.97 6.07
N ALA A 227 -27.39 31.33 4.86
CA ALA A 227 -27.29 30.39 3.74
C ALA A 227 -26.13 29.38 3.91
N CYS A 228 -26.44 28.10 3.68
CA CYS A 228 -25.51 26.98 3.79
C CYS A 228 -25.32 26.25 2.45
N THR A 229 -24.17 25.60 2.30
CA THR A 229 -23.80 24.81 1.11
C THR A 229 -23.75 23.31 1.38
N GLN A 230 -23.56 22.91 2.64
CA GLN A 230 -23.54 21.51 3.08
C GLN A 230 -24.19 21.36 4.46
N VAL A 231 -24.72 20.17 4.70
CA VAL A 231 -25.20 19.71 6.00
C VAL A 231 -24.69 18.30 6.25
N ALA A 232 -24.40 17.98 7.50
CA ALA A 232 -24.11 16.64 7.99
C ALA A 232 -24.86 16.42 9.30
N ALA A 233 -25.13 15.17 9.65
CA ALA A 233 -25.93 14.83 10.82
C ALA A 233 -25.31 13.60 11.50
N GLY A 234 -25.00 13.73 12.78
CA GLY A 234 -24.61 12.60 13.63
C GLY A 234 -25.83 11.99 14.31
N ASP A 235 -25.63 11.26 15.40
CA ASP A 235 -26.76 10.65 16.11
C ASP A 235 -27.65 11.70 16.77
N THR A 236 -27.00 12.67 17.41
CA THR A 236 -27.60 13.63 18.32
C THR A 236 -27.23 15.08 17.99
N HIS A 237 -26.54 15.34 16.89
CA HIS A 237 -26.12 16.69 16.49
C HIS A 237 -26.19 16.90 14.98
N THR A 238 -26.35 18.16 14.58
CA THR A 238 -26.35 18.62 13.19
C THR A 238 -25.19 19.58 12.97
N VAL A 239 -24.57 19.48 11.80
CA VAL A 239 -23.46 20.32 11.34
C VAL A 239 -23.87 21.00 10.05
N ALA A 240 -23.69 22.30 9.97
CA ALA A 240 -23.97 23.10 8.77
C ALA A 240 -22.72 23.87 8.34
N LEU A 241 -22.42 23.83 7.04
CA LEU A 241 -21.35 24.62 6.42
C LEU A 241 -21.98 25.80 5.69
N LYS A 242 -21.68 27.01 6.13
CA LYS A 242 -22.15 28.25 5.52
C LYS A 242 -21.46 28.51 4.17
N THR A 243 -22.08 29.32 3.32
CA THR A 243 -21.46 29.81 2.07
C THR A 243 -20.15 30.57 2.30
N THR A 244 -19.94 31.11 3.51
CA THR A 244 -18.72 31.79 3.94
C THR A 244 -17.58 30.84 4.35
N GLY A 245 -17.82 29.52 4.35
CA GLY A 245 -16.87 28.52 4.86
C GLY A 245 -16.90 28.36 6.39
N THR A 246 -17.79 29.05 7.11
CA THR A 246 -17.94 28.92 8.56
C THR A 246 -18.77 27.67 8.89
N VAL A 247 -18.30 26.86 9.84
CA VAL A 247 -19.04 25.70 10.37
C VAL A 247 -19.85 26.12 11.59
N VAL A 248 -21.11 25.67 11.65
CA VAL A 248 -22.00 25.83 12.81
C VAL A 248 -22.55 24.45 13.17
N CYS A 249 -22.46 24.08 14.45
CA CYS A 249 -23.02 22.84 14.97
C CYS A 249 -24.07 23.13 16.04
N PHE A 250 -25.07 22.26 16.15
CA PHE A 250 -26.11 22.34 17.17
C PHE A 250 -26.67 20.96 17.50
N GLY A 251 -27.15 20.76 18.73
CA GLY A 251 -27.62 19.47 19.24
C GLY A 251 -26.87 19.04 20.51
N GLY A 252 -26.78 17.73 20.72
CA GLY A 252 -25.98 17.11 21.79
C GLY A 252 -24.50 17.45 21.67
N GLY A 253 -23.76 17.26 22.76
CA GLY A 253 -22.37 17.72 22.81
C GLY A 253 -22.23 19.20 23.03
N SER A 254 -23.20 19.85 23.70
CA SER A 254 -23.16 21.28 24.03
C SER A 254 -22.13 21.58 25.12
N THR A 255 -21.71 20.55 25.84
CA THR A 255 -20.63 20.54 26.82
C THR A 255 -19.59 19.48 26.47
N ASN A 256 -18.37 19.63 27.00
CA ASN A 256 -17.31 18.61 26.88
C ASN A 256 -17.18 17.82 28.20
N SER A 257 -18.28 17.21 28.65
CA SER A 257 -18.33 16.51 29.94
C SER A 257 -17.80 15.07 29.87
N GLY A 258 -17.69 14.50 28.67
CA GLY A 258 -17.27 13.11 28.47
C GLY A 258 -18.33 12.09 28.88
N ILE A 259 -19.58 12.53 29.01
CA ILE A 259 -20.75 11.68 29.22
C ILE A 259 -21.44 11.50 27.88
N PHE A 260 -22.14 10.38 27.64
CA PHE A 260 -22.93 10.20 26.43
C PHE A 260 -24.28 10.94 26.53
N PRO A 261 -24.71 11.75 25.53
CA PRO A 261 -24.03 12.20 24.31
C PRO A 261 -23.56 13.67 24.42
N GLU A 262 -22.52 13.89 25.22
CA GLU A 262 -21.94 15.18 25.63
C GLU A 262 -20.40 15.12 25.56
N TRP A 263 -19.89 14.78 24.36
CA TRP A 263 -18.46 14.66 24.06
C TRP A 263 -17.88 15.92 23.40
N GLY A 264 -18.64 17.01 23.41
CA GLY A 264 -18.29 18.25 22.72
C GLY A 264 -18.47 18.21 21.21
N GLU A 265 -19.24 17.26 20.67
CA GLU A 265 -19.41 17.09 19.22
C GLU A 265 -20.05 18.31 18.52
N SER A 266 -20.82 19.12 19.25
CA SER A 266 -21.36 20.39 18.75
C SER A 266 -20.50 21.62 19.09
N ILE A 267 -19.41 21.47 19.84
CA ILE A 267 -18.50 22.57 20.20
C ILE A 267 -17.49 22.76 19.08
N VAL A 268 -17.81 23.65 18.14
CA VAL A 268 -16.91 24.02 17.03
C VAL A 268 -15.60 24.60 17.60
N PRO A 269 -14.42 24.03 17.27
CA PRO A 269 -13.14 24.56 17.72
C PRO A 269 -12.92 26.01 17.25
N SER A 270 -12.49 26.88 18.15
CA SER A 270 -12.22 28.30 17.81
C SER A 270 -11.11 28.47 16.78
N SER A 271 -10.21 27.49 16.66
CA SER A 271 -9.10 27.44 15.69
C SER A 271 -9.45 26.76 14.36
N LEU A 272 -10.72 26.40 14.14
CA LEU A 272 -11.13 25.66 12.94
C LEU A 272 -10.87 26.45 11.66
N GLY A 273 -11.17 27.75 11.65
CA GLY A 273 -11.06 28.59 10.45
C GLY A 273 -12.11 28.23 9.38
N ALA A 274 -11.88 28.68 8.15
CA ALA A 274 -12.77 28.39 7.03
C ALA A 274 -12.63 26.92 6.57
N CYS A 275 -13.75 26.30 6.21
CA CYS A 275 -13.84 24.90 5.77
C CYS A 275 -14.48 24.77 4.38
N THR A 276 -14.19 23.67 3.71
CA THR A 276 -14.69 23.33 2.36
C THR A 276 -15.54 22.06 2.35
N ALA A 277 -15.43 21.21 3.37
CA ALA A 277 -16.27 20.04 3.54
C ALA A 277 -16.49 19.72 5.03
N ILE A 278 -17.63 19.08 5.32
CA ILE A 278 -18.00 18.61 6.66
C ILE A 278 -18.54 17.18 6.59
N SER A 279 -18.38 16.42 7.67
CA SER A 279 -19.07 15.15 7.90
C SER A 279 -19.26 14.94 9.41
N ALA A 280 -20.29 14.20 9.79
CA ALA A 280 -20.64 13.94 11.18
C ALA A 280 -20.79 12.42 11.36
N GLY A 281 -20.06 11.88 12.32
CA GLY A 281 -20.18 10.51 12.76
C GLY A 281 -21.18 10.40 13.90
N GLY A 282 -21.19 9.28 14.61
CA GLY A 282 -22.13 9.07 15.72
C GLY A 282 -22.06 10.20 16.75
N TYR A 283 -20.87 10.47 17.27
CA TYR A 283 -20.61 11.45 18.34
C TYR A 283 -19.36 12.30 18.08
N HIS A 284 -18.98 12.47 16.81
CA HIS A 284 -17.86 13.31 16.42
C HIS A 284 -18.15 14.02 15.11
N THR A 285 -17.51 15.17 14.92
CA THR A 285 -17.55 15.93 13.68
C THR A 285 -16.16 15.98 13.08
N VAL A 286 -16.10 15.90 11.75
CA VAL A 286 -14.88 16.14 10.98
C VAL A 286 -15.12 17.20 9.92
N ALA A 287 -14.10 18.00 9.63
CA ALA A 287 -14.14 19.05 8.63
C ALA A 287 -12.83 19.13 7.86
N VAL A 288 -12.92 19.41 6.56
CA VAL A 288 -11.77 19.79 5.73
C VAL A 288 -11.68 21.31 5.75
N LYS A 289 -10.56 21.83 6.25
CA LYS A 289 -10.24 23.25 6.25
C LYS A 289 -9.97 23.76 4.83
N ALA A 290 -10.01 25.06 4.61
CA ALA A 290 -9.73 25.69 3.32
C ALA A 290 -8.29 25.44 2.82
N ASP A 291 -7.35 25.21 3.72
CA ASP A 291 -5.98 24.78 3.37
C ASP A 291 -5.92 23.30 2.91
N GLY A 292 -6.95 22.50 3.21
CA GLY A 292 -7.08 21.08 2.86
C GLY A 292 -6.65 20.12 3.98
N SER A 293 -6.21 20.64 5.14
CA SER A 293 -6.04 19.86 6.36
C SER A 293 -7.38 19.44 6.94
N VAL A 294 -7.37 18.36 7.75
CA VAL A 294 -8.56 17.87 8.44
C VAL A 294 -8.54 18.32 9.89
N ALA A 295 -9.70 18.69 10.42
CA ALA A 295 -9.94 18.83 11.85
C ALA A 295 -11.04 17.86 12.26
N ALA A 296 -10.92 17.29 13.46
CA ALA A 296 -11.93 16.43 14.05
C ALA A 296 -12.10 16.76 15.54
N TRP A 297 -13.32 16.66 16.05
CA TRP A 297 -13.66 16.92 17.45
C TRP A 297 -14.90 16.13 17.88
N GLY A 298 -15.14 16.04 19.18
CA GLY A 298 -16.16 15.18 19.77
C GLY A 298 -15.55 13.96 20.47
N ALA A 299 -16.24 12.82 20.40
CA ALA A 299 -15.76 11.56 20.94
C ALA A 299 -14.45 11.11 20.24
N GLY A 300 -13.57 10.45 20.99
CA GLY A 300 -12.30 9.92 20.51
C GLY A 300 -11.15 10.93 20.51
N THR A 301 -11.19 11.95 21.37
CA THR A 301 -10.10 12.93 21.56
C THR A 301 -8.99 12.46 22.51
N GLY A 302 -9.24 11.40 23.29
CA GLY A 302 -8.27 10.80 24.21
C GLY A 302 -7.47 9.63 23.59
N ALA A 303 -6.39 9.22 24.28
CA ALA A 303 -5.57 8.07 23.88
C ALA A 303 -6.17 6.69 24.27
N ALA A 304 -7.21 6.65 25.09
CA ALA A 304 -7.86 5.39 25.47
C ALA A 304 -8.79 4.89 24.34
N ILE A 305 -8.81 3.57 24.12
CA ILE A 305 -9.77 2.90 23.23
C ILE A 305 -10.87 2.29 24.10
N VAL A 306 -11.96 3.02 24.29
CA VAL A 306 -13.12 2.61 25.10
C VAL A 306 -14.39 3.12 24.44
N SER A 307 -15.44 2.32 24.30
CA SER A 307 -16.70 2.79 23.68
C SER A 307 -17.27 4.03 24.38
N PRO A 308 -17.62 5.13 23.67
CA PRO A 308 -17.56 5.33 22.21
C PRO A 308 -16.26 5.99 21.67
N ASN A 309 -15.23 6.18 22.48
CA ASN A 309 -13.90 6.71 22.12
C ASN A 309 -12.98 5.64 21.49
N TYR A 310 -12.97 5.57 20.16
CA TYR A 310 -12.06 4.74 19.37
C TYR A 310 -10.98 5.56 18.65
N ARG A 311 -10.62 6.72 19.17
CA ARG A 311 -9.68 7.67 18.53
C ARG A 311 -10.17 8.22 17.19
N GLN A 312 -11.46 8.17 16.92
CA GLN A 312 -12.07 8.65 15.66
C GLN A 312 -11.91 10.15 15.40
N SER A 313 -11.66 10.93 16.46
CA SER A 313 -11.31 12.36 16.37
C SER A 313 -9.81 12.64 16.46
N LEU A 314 -8.98 11.63 16.72
CA LEU A 314 -7.53 11.77 16.82
C LEU A 314 -6.91 11.45 15.46
N ILE A 315 -6.71 12.48 14.64
CA ILE A 315 -6.06 12.36 13.33
C ILE A 315 -4.62 11.85 13.56
N PRO A 316 -4.28 10.62 13.14
CA PRO A 316 -2.95 10.07 13.38
C PRO A 316 -1.87 10.89 12.67
N ALA A 317 -0.68 11.03 13.25
CA ALA A 317 0.38 11.85 12.68
C ALA A 317 0.87 11.29 11.33
N GLU A 318 0.93 9.97 11.23
CA GLU A 318 1.19 9.19 10.02
C GLU A 318 0.02 9.15 9.04
N GLN A 319 -1.13 9.75 9.39
CA GLN A 319 -2.26 10.00 8.50
C GLN A 319 -2.60 11.50 8.47
N ALA A 320 -1.67 12.39 8.84
CA ALA A 320 -1.92 13.82 8.83
C ALA A 320 -2.11 14.29 7.37
N LEU A 321 -3.38 14.49 6.99
CA LEU A 321 -3.79 14.84 5.63
C LEU A 321 -3.56 16.33 5.30
N ALA A 322 -2.43 16.87 5.72
CA ALA A 322 -2.10 18.27 5.48
C ALA A 322 -2.23 18.60 3.99
N ASN A 323 -3.17 19.48 3.66
CA ASN A 323 -3.46 19.97 2.31
C ASN A 323 -3.83 18.89 1.28
N SER A 324 -4.12 17.65 1.71
CA SER A 324 -4.28 16.48 0.85
C SER A 324 -5.74 16.02 0.74
N THR A 325 -6.71 16.58 1.46
CA THR A 325 -8.06 15.97 1.47
C THR A 325 -8.98 16.47 0.36
N SER A 326 -9.68 15.55 -0.31
CA SER A 326 -10.67 15.80 -1.37
C SER A 326 -12.11 15.41 -0.97
N ALA A 327 -12.26 14.43 -0.09
CA ALA A 327 -13.54 14.05 0.51
C ALA A 327 -13.31 13.50 1.92
N ILE A 328 -14.34 13.58 2.77
CA ILE A 328 -14.36 13.04 4.13
C ILE A 328 -15.69 12.35 4.40
N ALA A 329 -15.67 11.30 5.21
CA ALA A 329 -16.86 10.64 5.72
C ALA A 329 -16.60 10.18 7.17
N ALA A 330 -17.53 10.44 8.07
CA ALA A 330 -17.49 9.95 9.44
C ALA A 330 -18.61 8.95 9.68
N GLY A 331 -18.25 7.77 10.19
CA GLY A 331 -19.19 6.72 10.58
C GLY A 331 -19.49 6.76 12.07
N GLY A 332 -20.07 5.69 12.61
CA GLY A 332 -20.40 5.63 14.04
C GLY A 332 -19.17 5.84 14.94
N PHE A 333 -18.06 5.20 14.60
CA PHE A 333 -16.83 5.17 15.41
C PHE A 333 -15.54 5.27 14.60
N HIS A 334 -15.62 5.65 13.33
CA HIS A 334 -14.47 5.76 12.43
C HIS A 334 -14.60 6.96 11.51
N THR A 335 -13.49 7.34 10.93
CA THR A 335 -13.42 8.41 9.94
C THR A 335 -12.66 7.90 8.72
N MET A 336 -13.09 8.35 7.55
CA MET A 336 -12.44 8.12 6.28
C MET A 336 -12.20 9.44 5.56
N ALA A 337 -11.14 9.48 4.77
CA ALA A 337 -10.81 10.63 3.94
C ALA A 337 -10.19 10.16 2.62
N ILE A 338 -10.49 10.88 1.53
CA ILE A 338 -9.87 10.66 0.22
C ILE A 338 -8.76 11.68 0.03
N SER A 339 -7.52 11.23 -0.16
CA SER A 339 -6.38 12.06 -0.55
C SER A 339 -6.50 12.57 -1.99
N LYS A 340 -5.90 13.73 -2.29
CA LYS A 340 -5.93 14.36 -3.60
C LYS A 340 -5.18 13.49 -4.61
N ILE A 341 -5.74 13.45 -5.82
CA ILE A 341 -5.13 12.77 -6.96
C ILE A 341 -4.65 13.81 -7.95
N ARG A 342 -3.36 13.77 -8.29
CA ARG A 342 -2.71 14.61 -9.29
C ARG A 342 -2.67 13.86 -10.61
N GLN A 343 -3.36 14.36 -11.63
CA GLN A 343 -3.52 13.63 -12.90
C GLN A 343 -2.47 14.05 -13.93
N VAL A 344 -1.81 13.07 -14.55
CA VAL A 344 -0.80 13.28 -15.59
C VAL A 344 -1.24 12.56 -16.87
N PRO A 345 -1.34 13.22 -18.04
CA PRO A 345 -0.93 14.60 -18.30
C PRO A 345 -2.04 15.66 -18.14
N SER A 346 -3.28 15.27 -17.80
CA SER A 346 -4.45 16.14 -17.92
C SER A 346 -4.45 17.35 -16.97
N GLN A 347 -3.78 17.24 -15.81
CA GLN A 347 -3.62 18.35 -14.86
C GLN A 347 -2.19 18.87 -14.82
N TYR A 348 -1.20 17.96 -14.93
CA TYR A 348 0.22 18.30 -14.92
C TYR A 348 0.89 17.69 -16.15
N ALA A 349 1.67 18.49 -16.89
CA ALA A 349 2.33 18.03 -18.10
C ALA A 349 3.37 16.92 -17.86
N THR A 350 4.00 16.88 -16.68
CA THR A 350 5.04 15.90 -16.32
C THR A 350 4.76 15.25 -14.98
N ILE A 351 5.31 14.05 -14.79
CA ILE A 351 5.22 13.32 -13.52
C ILE A 351 5.91 14.11 -12.39
N GLN A 352 7.09 14.69 -12.66
CA GLN A 352 7.80 15.47 -11.63
C GLN A 352 7.00 16.70 -11.18
N ALA A 353 6.38 17.44 -12.09
CA ALA A 353 5.56 18.59 -11.71
C ALA A 353 4.36 18.20 -10.82
N ALA A 354 3.77 17.02 -11.07
CA ALA A 354 2.75 16.47 -10.20
C ALA A 354 3.30 16.09 -8.82
N ILE A 355 4.47 15.43 -8.75
CA ILE A 355 5.16 15.10 -7.49
C ILE A 355 5.47 16.38 -6.71
N ASP A 356 5.99 17.42 -7.35
CA ASP A 356 6.36 18.68 -6.71
C ASP A 356 5.15 19.35 -6.04
N ALA A 357 3.98 19.28 -6.69
CA ALA A 357 2.71 19.79 -6.17
C ALA A 357 2.05 18.90 -5.09
N CYS A 358 2.55 17.68 -4.87
CA CYS A 358 1.99 16.78 -3.88
C CYS A 358 2.34 17.20 -2.45
N SER A 359 1.35 17.10 -1.58
CA SER A 359 1.55 16.99 -0.13
C SER A 359 1.66 15.51 0.28
N PRO A 360 2.14 15.18 1.49
CA PRO A 360 2.10 13.80 1.98
C PRO A 360 0.72 13.18 1.79
N PHE A 361 0.72 11.91 1.41
CA PHE A 361 -0.40 11.02 1.11
C PHE A 361 -1.14 11.27 -0.20
N ASP A 362 -0.81 12.31 -0.96
CA ASP A 362 -1.32 12.50 -2.32
C ASP A 362 -0.95 11.30 -3.22
N THR A 363 -1.76 11.09 -4.25
CA THR A 363 -1.47 10.13 -5.32
C THR A 363 -1.21 10.87 -6.63
N VAL A 364 -0.12 10.56 -7.31
CA VAL A 364 0.10 10.91 -8.71
C VAL A 364 -0.41 9.77 -9.58
N SER A 365 -1.48 10.02 -10.35
CA SER A 365 -2.09 9.08 -11.27
C SER A 365 -1.66 9.42 -12.69
N VAL A 366 -0.91 8.51 -13.31
CA VAL A 366 -0.28 8.70 -14.62
C VAL A 366 -0.97 7.82 -15.66
N ALA A 367 -1.52 8.46 -16.69
CA ALA A 367 -2.13 7.77 -17.82
C ALA A 367 -1.10 6.91 -18.59
N ALA A 368 -1.60 6.06 -19.49
CA ALA A 368 -0.73 5.34 -20.43
C ALA A 368 0.01 6.35 -21.33
N GLY A 369 1.29 6.11 -21.58
CA GLY A 369 2.15 7.04 -22.30
C GLY A 369 3.63 6.85 -21.99
N THR A 370 4.48 7.64 -22.65
CA THR A 370 5.92 7.71 -22.35
C THR A 370 6.24 9.08 -21.75
N TYR A 371 6.88 9.06 -20.58
CA TYR A 371 7.20 10.25 -19.80
C TYR A 371 8.72 10.30 -19.57
N ALA A 372 9.30 11.48 -19.71
CA ALA A 372 10.72 11.67 -19.46
C ALA A 372 11.01 11.69 -17.95
N GLY A 373 12.05 10.96 -17.54
CA GLY A 373 12.69 11.12 -16.24
C GLY A 373 13.79 12.21 -16.23
N PRO A 374 14.45 12.44 -15.09
CA PRO A 374 14.27 11.72 -13.83
C PRO A 374 12.98 12.10 -13.11
N ILE A 375 12.41 11.17 -12.35
CA ILE A 375 11.43 11.49 -11.30
C ILE A 375 12.05 11.26 -9.91
N ILE A 376 11.79 12.15 -8.98
CA ILE A 376 12.41 12.21 -7.66
C ILE A 376 11.31 12.41 -6.61
N PHE A 377 11.17 11.43 -5.71
CA PHE A 377 10.20 11.50 -4.60
C PHE A 377 10.60 12.54 -3.57
N GLY A 378 11.90 12.62 -3.23
CA GLY A 378 12.47 13.64 -2.36
C GLY A 378 12.00 13.56 -0.91
N GLY A 379 11.80 12.35 -0.39
CA GLY A 379 11.31 12.13 0.98
C GLY A 379 9.79 12.25 1.14
N LYS A 380 9.05 12.47 0.04
CA LYS A 380 7.59 12.57 0.09
C LYS A 380 6.94 11.20 0.31
N ASN A 381 6.04 11.14 1.29
CA ASN A 381 5.18 9.98 1.50
C ASN A 381 4.01 10.00 0.51
N ILE A 382 4.22 9.64 -0.75
CA ILE A 382 3.20 9.69 -1.80
C ILE A 382 3.13 8.37 -2.57
N VAL A 383 2.04 8.18 -3.31
CA VAL A 383 1.92 7.10 -4.28
C VAL A 383 2.07 7.66 -5.68
N VAL A 384 2.99 7.13 -6.47
CA VAL A 384 3.11 7.43 -7.90
C VAL A 384 2.74 6.18 -8.68
N ARG A 385 1.65 6.25 -9.44
CA ARG A 385 1.01 5.11 -10.09
C ARG A 385 0.82 5.31 -11.58
N GLY A 386 1.32 4.38 -12.38
CA GLY A 386 1.04 4.28 -13.81
C GLY A 386 -0.22 3.47 -14.09
N ALA A 387 -0.77 3.62 -15.30
CA ALA A 387 -1.90 2.84 -15.79
C ALA A 387 -1.58 1.35 -16.00
N GLY A 388 -0.29 0.98 -15.94
CA GLY A 388 0.20 -0.39 -16.05
C GLY A 388 1.61 -0.43 -16.65
N ALA A 389 2.44 -1.37 -16.21
CA ALA A 389 3.83 -1.44 -16.69
C ALA A 389 3.93 -1.75 -18.19
N SER A 390 2.89 -2.30 -18.81
CA SER A 390 2.86 -2.58 -20.26
C SER A 390 2.64 -1.33 -21.12
N ASN A 391 2.13 -0.22 -20.57
CA ASN A 391 1.71 0.94 -21.34
C ASN A 391 2.08 2.30 -20.72
N THR A 392 2.58 2.36 -19.49
CA THR A 392 3.12 3.58 -18.88
C THR A 392 4.63 3.46 -18.71
N ILE A 393 5.39 4.24 -19.47
CA ILE A 393 6.85 4.20 -19.52
C ILE A 393 7.43 5.46 -18.90
N ILE A 394 8.43 5.30 -18.02
CA ILE A 394 9.35 6.37 -17.64
C ILE A 394 10.68 6.09 -18.33
N THR A 395 11.13 7.02 -19.16
CA THR A 395 12.37 6.86 -19.94
C THR A 395 13.47 7.80 -19.45
N GLY A 396 14.69 7.29 -19.38
CA GLY A 396 15.88 8.12 -19.17
C GLY A 396 16.06 9.15 -20.28
N THR A 397 16.62 10.30 -19.92
CA THR A 397 17.06 11.34 -20.85
C THR A 397 18.55 11.09 -21.16
N GLY A 398 18.86 10.77 -22.41
CA GLY A 398 20.22 10.38 -22.81
C GLY A 398 21.28 11.40 -22.38
N GLY A 399 22.41 10.91 -21.87
CA GLY A 399 23.55 11.73 -21.43
C GLY A 399 23.47 12.31 -20.01
N ALA A 400 22.36 12.14 -19.28
CA ALA A 400 22.26 12.59 -17.90
C ALA A 400 22.95 11.61 -16.93
N THR A 401 23.72 12.12 -15.96
CA THR A 401 24.28 11.35 -14.82
C THR A 401 23.25 11.17 -13.70
N THR A 402 22.12 10.57 -14.05
CA THR A 402 21.06 10.26 -13.09
C THR A 402 20.28 9.02 -13.48
N SER A 403 19.78 8.35 -12.46
CA SER A 403 18.78 7.29 -12.56
C SER A 403 17.45 7.82 -13.09
N VAL A 404 16.69 6.98 -13.79
CA VAL A 404 15.35 7.34 -14.30
C VAL A 404 14.38 7.64 -13.14
N VAL A 405 14.49 6.89 -12.04
CA VAL A 405 13.71 7.10 -10.82
C VAL A 405 14.63 7.16 -9.61
N ARG A 406 14.36 8.12 -8.71
CA ARG A 406 15.07 8.29 -7.45
C ARG A 406 14.09 8.33 -6.30
N VAL A 407 14.24 7.40 -5.36
CA VAL A 407 13.51 7.37 -4.09
C VAL A 407 14.54 7.53 -2.99
N VAL A 408 14.64 8.76 -2.51
CA VAL A 408 15.77 9.25 -1.73
C VAL A 408 15.28 10.21 -0.65
N ASN A 409 15.92 10.16 0.51
CA ASN A 409 15.66 11.01 1.68
C ASN A 409 14.53 10.51 2.60
N GLY A 410 14.49 9.21 2.93
CA GLY A 410 13.70 8.74 4.07
C GLY A 410 12.24 8.42 3.78
N GLU A 411 11.85 8.13 2.54
CA GLU A 411 10.44 7.78 2.26
C GLU A 411 10.00 6.55 3.10
N PRO A 412 8.82 6.63 3.73
CA PRO A 412 8.31 5.54 4.57
C PRO A 412 7.76 4.38 3.73
N ALA A 413 7.46 3.25 4.37
CA ALA A 413 6.88 2.07 3.72
C ALA A 413 5.52 2.31 3.04
N THR A 414 4.84 3.40 3.41
CA THR A 414 3.60 3.85 2.80
C THR A 414 3.79 4.63 1.50
N ALA A 415 5.02 5.07 1.18
CA ALA A 415 5.35 5.64 -0.12
C ALA A 415 5.49 4.52 -1.16
N ARG A 416 4.92 4.72 -2.35
CA ARG A 416 4.87 3.67 -3.39
C ARG A 416 5.18 4.21 -4.79
N LEU A 417 5.95 3.43 -5.56
CA LEU A 417 6.06 3.55 -7.01
C LEU A 417 5.49 2.29 -7.64
N GLU A 418 4.50 2.43 -8.53
CA GLU A 418 3.89 1.24 -9.14
C GLU A 418 3.33 1.40 -10.55
N GLY A 419 3.33 0.29 -11.31
CA GLY A 419 2.68 0.22 -12.61
C GLY A 419 3.44 0.92 -13.75
N PHE A 420 4.77 0.92 -13.71
CA PHE A 420 5.61 1.55 -14.74
C PHE A 420 6.57 0.57 -15.43
N SER A 421 6.84 0.78 -16.72
CA SER A 421 8.08 0.33 -17.37
C SER A 421 9.14 1.43 -17.24
N ILE A 422 10.28 1.12 -16.62
CA ILE A 422 11.37 2.07 -16.32
C ILE A 422 12.59 1.65 -17.15
N ARG A 423 12.99 2.51 -18.09
CA ARG A 423 13.99 2.14 -19.11
C ARG A 423 14.86 3.28 -19.61
N GLY A 424 15.96 2.95 -20.27
CA GLY A 424 16.82 3.90 -20.96
C GLY A 424 17.70 4.76 -20.05
N GLY A 425 17.81 4.43 -18.76
CA GLY A 425 18.89 4.96 -17.93
C GLY A 425 20.23 4.39 -18.36
N GLN A 426 21.31 5.18 -18.40
CA GLN A 426 22.60 4.74 -18.96
C GLN A 426 23.78 4.77 -17.99
N THR A 427 23.78 5.72 -17.05
CA THR A 427 24.92 5.97 -16.17
C THR A 427 24.54 5.74 -14.71
N GLY A 428 23.35 6.18 -14.31
CA GLY A 428 22.87 6.10 -12.93
C GLY A 428 23.20 7.34 -12.10
N THR A 429 22.86 7.31 -10.83
CA THR A 429 23.07 8.37 -9.85
C THR A 429 24.37 8.15 -9.08
N PRO A 430 25.16 9.21 -8.79
CA PRO A 430 26.33 9.09 -7.93
C PRO A 430 25.99 8.54 -6.53
N ILE A 431 26.77 7.59 -6.06
CA ILE A 431 26.63 7.03 -4.72
C ILE A 431 27.06 8.08 -3.68
N PRO A 432 26.27 8.33 -2.61
CA PRO A 432 26.66 9.21 -1.51
C PRO A 432 28.03 8.82 -0.94
N GLY A 433 28.96 9.77 -0.89
CA GLY A 433 30.34 9.54 -0.43
C GLY A 433 31.30 9.02 -1.51
N ASN A 434 30.84 8.69 -2.72
CA ASN A 434 31.68 8.29 -3.85
C ASN A 434 31.10 8.80 -5.18
N ALA A 435 31.39 10.06 -5.51
CA ALA A 435 30.82 10.72 -6.69
C ALA A 435 31.22 10.09 -8.04
N SER A 436 32.31 9.33 -8.07
CA SER A 436 32.80 8.66 -9.28
C SER A 436 32.11 7.32 -9.54
N ALA A 437 31.38 6.79 -8.55
CA ALA A 437 30.62 5.55 -8.68
C ALA A 437 29.14 5.87 -8.98
N LEU A 438 28.71 5.56 -10.21
CA LEU A 438 27.35 5.79 -10.68
C LEU A 438 26.54 4.49 -10.64
N ALA A 439 25.34 4.54 -10.07
CA ALA A 439 24.55 3.35 -9.78
C ALA A 439 23.06 3.56 -10.07
N GLY A 440 22.33 2.46 -10.27
CA GLY A 440 20.86 2.50 -10.32
C GLY A 440 20.29 3.06 -11.60
N GLY A 441 20.84 2.74 -12.77
CA GLY A 441 20.44 3.29 -14.07
C GLY A 441 18.93 3.45 -14.23
N GLY A 442 18.15 2.40 -13.93
CA GLY A 442 16.70 2.48 -13.82
C GLY A 442 16.24 3.18 -12.53
N ILE A 443 16.46 2.55 -11.38
CA ILE A 443 15.99 3.01 -10.07
C ILE A 443 17.15 3.12 -9.08
N PHE A 444 17.22 4.24 -8.38
CA PHE A 444 18.14 4.44 -7.26
C PHE A 444 17.38 4.67 -5.95
N LEU A 445 17.62 3.79 -4.98
CA LEU A 445 17.02 3.80 -3.64
C LEU A 445 18.10 4.12 -2.61
N TYR A 446 17.84 5.10 -1.75
CA TYR A 446 18.78 5.48 -0.69
C TYR A 446 18.06 5.87 0.59
N GLN A 447 18.39 5.19 1.69
CA GLN A 447 17.81 5.43 3.03
C GLN A 447 16.28 5.51 2.98
N THR A 448 15.65 4.49 2.41
CA THR A 448 14.20 4.49 2.17
C THR A 448 13.60 3.14 2.52
N SER A 449 12.33 3.17 2.93
CA SER A 449 11.51 1.99 3.16
C SER A 449 10.36 1.88 2.17
N ALA A 450 10.32 2.74 1.14
CA ALA A 450 9.27 2.77 0.12
C ALA A 450 9.10 1.41 -0.59
N THR A 451 7.88 1.19 -1.10
CA THR A 451 7.56 0.00 -1.89
C THR A 451 7.64 0.28 -3.39
N ILE A 452 8.31 -0.60 -4.12
CA ILE A 452 8.31 -0.64 -5.58
C ILE A 452 7.48 -1.84 -6.02
N ALA A 453 6.38 -1.63 -6.73
CA ALA A 453 5.43 -2.70 -7.02
C ALA A 453 4.98 -2.73 -8.48
N ASN A 454 4.74 -3.92 -9.03
CA ASN A 454 4.11 -4.08 -10.35
C ASN A 454 4.84 -3.30 -11.47
N CYS A 455 6.16 -3.15 -11.37
CA CYS A 455 6.99 -2.42 -12.31
C CYS A 455 7.79 -3.37 -13.21
N THR A 456 8.11 -2.92 -14.42
CA THR A 456 9.11 -3.55 -15.29
C THR A 456 10.34 -2.66 -15.38
N VAL A 457 11.49 -3.08 -14.87
CA VAL A 457 12.74 -2.32 -14.97
C VAL A 457 13.60 -2.97 -16.04
N GLU A 458 13.76 -2.31 -17.18
CA GLU A 458 14.38 -2.91 -18.35
C GLU A 458 15.26 -1.98 -19.17
N LEU A 459 16.25 -2.53 -19.88
CA LEU A 459 17.09 -1.78 -20.82
C LEU A 459 17.77 -0.57 -20.16
N ASN A 460 18.25 -0.75 -18.93
CA ASN A 460 19.03 0.25 -18.20
C ASN A 460 20.50 -0.18 -18.08
N GLY A 461 21.38 0.82 -17.97
CA GLY A 461 22.81 0.69 -17.73
C GLY A 461 23.28 1.53 -16.55
N ALA A 462 24.25 0.99 -15.78
CA ALA A 462 25.04 1.70 -14.78
C ALA A 462 26.22 0.81 -14.35
N ALA A 463 27.22 1.35 -13.64
CA ALA A 463 28.31 0.50 -13.13
C ALA A 463 27.83 -0.49 -12.05
N PHE A 464 26.87 -0.05 -11.23
CA PHE A 464 26.37 -0.76 -10.06
C PHE A 464 24.83 -0.80 -10.08
N GLY A 465 24.23 -1.99 -9.99
CA GLY A 465 22.76 -2.11 -9.93
C GLY A 465 22.07 -1.50 -11.14
N ALA A 466 22.39 -1.92 -12.36
CA ALA A 466 21.97 -1.22 -13.58
C ALA A 466 20.45 -1.07 -13.70
N GLY A 467 19.68 -2.10 -13.33
CA GLY A 467 18.25 -1.98 -13.13
C GLY A 467 17.91 -1.21 -11.86
N ILE A 468 18.25 -1.77 -10.69
CA ILE A 468 17.95 -1.17 -9.38
C ILE A 468 19.19 -1.18 -8.49
N TYR A 469 19.52 -0.04 -7.91
CA TYR A 469 20.50 0.06 -6.83
C TYR A 469 19.83 0.48 -5.53
N ALA A 470 20.14 -0.21 -4.43
CA ALA A 470 19.61 0.10 -3.10
C ALA A 470 20.73 0.19 -2.06
N LEU A 471 20.72 1.26 -1.27
CA LEU A 471 21.70 1.53 -0.21
C LEU A 471 21.00 1.95 1.09
N TYR A 472 21.23 1.20 2.17
CA TYR A 472 20.61 1.44 3.48
C TYR A 472 19.08 1.44 3.46
N CYS A 473 18.49 0.54 2.68
CA CYS A 473 17.05 0.45 2.48
C CYS A 473 16.42 -0.69 3.29
N ALA A 474 15.14 -0.53 3.65
CA ALA A 474 14.34 -1.53 4.36
C ALA A 474 12.93 -1.67 3.77
N GLY A 475 12.78 -1.40 2.48
CA GLY A 475 11.49 -1.38 1.78
C GLY A 475 11.08 -2.73 1.20
N VAL A 476 10.17 -2.69 0.23
CA VAL A 476 9.69 -3.88 -0.48
C VAL A 476 9.80 -3.67 -1.99
N ILE A 477 10.28 -4.68 -2.72
CA ILE A 477 10.21 -4.76 -4.17
C ILE A 477 9.34 -5.98 -4.49
N GLU A 478 8.17 -5.77 -5.07
CA GLU A 478 7.17 -6.82 -5.25
C GLU A 478 6.56 -6.87 -6.64
N ASN A 479 6.27 -8.09 -7.13
CA ASN A 479 5.58 -8.31 -8.40
C ASN A 479 6.27 -7.57 -9.58
N CYS A 480 7.59 -7.42 -9.52
CA CYS A 480 8.36 -6.67 -10.50
C CYS A 480 9.07 -7.60 -11.48
N THR A 481 9.26 -7.12 -12.71
CA THR A 481 10.11 -7.78 -13.71
C THR A 481 11.35 -6.93 -13.94
N ILE A 482 12.53 -7.44 -13.60
CA ILE A 482 13.82 -6.76 -13.79
C ILE A 482 14.57 -7.51 -14.89
N ARG A 483 14.68 -6.93 -16.09
CA ARG A 483 15.21 -7.66 -17.23
C ARG A 483 16.00 -6.86 -18.24
N LYS A 484 16.98 -7.48 -18.90
CA LYS A 484 17.76 -6.83 -19.98
C LYS A 484 18.46 -5.54 -19.53
N ASN A 485 18.85 -5.47 -18.26
CA ASN A 485 19.70 -4.40 -17.74
C ASN A 485 21.17 -4.85 -17.80
N SER A 486 22.07 -3.92 -18.08
CA SER A 486 23.50 -4.21 -18.30
C SER A 486 24.37 -3.38 -17.36
N GLY A 487 25.11 -4.03 -16.48
CA GLY A 487 26.03 -3.37 -15.56
C GLY A 487 27.50 -3.51 -15.94
N ASP A 488 28.29 -2.45 -15.76
CA ASP A 488 29.73 -2.51 -16.09
C ASP A 488 30.55 -3.21 -15.00
N SER A 489 30.01 -3.39 -13.80
CA SER A 489 30.71 -4.05 -12.69
C SER A 489 29.84 -5.04 -11.96
N TYR A 490 28.87 -4.57 -11.16
CA TYR A 490 28.12 -5.46 -10.25
C TYR A 490 26.60 -5.25 -10.36
N GLY A 491 25.84 -6.34 -10.20
CA GLY A 491 24.38 -6.28 -10.11
C GLY A 491 23.72 -5.79 -11.39
N GLY A 492 23.59 -6.64 -12.41
CA GLY A 492 23.04 -6.23 -13.70
C GLY A 492 21.57 -5.89 -13.55
N GLY A 493 20.82 -6.81 -12.95
CA GLY A 493 19.44 -6.55 -12.55
C GLY A 493 19.39 -5.63 -11.33
N MET A 494 19.99 -6.07 -10.21
CA MET A 494 19.90 -5.36 -8.94
C MET A 494 21.21 -5.39 -8.15
N GLN A 495 21.49 -4.34 -7.39
CA GLN A 495 22.55 -4.35 -6.38
C GLN A 495 22.06 -3.76 -5.06
N PHE A 496 22.26 -4.51 -3.97
CA PHE A 496 21.95 -4.09 -2.61
C PHE A 496 23.23 -3.90 -1.81
N PHE A 497 23.33 -2.79 -1.09
CA PHE A 497 24.42 -2.50 -0.16
C PHE A 497 23.82 -2.17 1.21
N ASP A 498 24.07 -3.05 2.20
CA ASP A 498 23.54 -2.92 3.57
C ASP A 498 22.03 -2.61 3.58
N CYS A 499 21.25 -3.47 2.92
CA CYS A 499 19.80 -3.34 2.80
C CYS A 499 19.08 -4.55 3.39
N SER A 500 17.97 -4.31 4.10
CA SER A 500 17.01 -5.32 4.53
C SER A 500 15.76 -5.38 3.65
N THR A 501 15.81 -4.76 2.47
CA THR A 501 14.70 -4.75 1.51
C THR A 501 14.24 -6.17 1.18
N ILE A 502 12.93 -6.40 1.23
CA ILE A 502 12.31 -7.66 0.84
C ILE A 502 12.05 -7.64 -0.66
N VAL A 503 12.53 -8.66 -1.39
CA VAL A 503 12.23 -8.87 -2.81
C VAL A 503 11.30 -10.07 -2.93
N ARG A 504 10.08 -9.86 -3.44
CA ARG A 504 9.10 -10.95 -3.52
C ARG A 504 8.31 -11.01 -4.82
N ASN A 505 8.00 -12.22 -5.27
CA ASN A 505 7.21 -12.46 -6.49
C ASN A 505 7.81 -11.76 -7.73
N CYS A 506 9.14 -11.65 -7.79
CA CYS A 506 9.83 -10.92 -8.85
C CYS A 506 10.46 -11.87 -9.88
N VAL A 507 10.54 -11.42 -11.12
CA VAL A 507 11.25 -12.10 -12.21
C VAL A 507 12.48 -11.28 -12.58
N ILE A 508 13.66 -11.82 -12.31
CA ILE A 508 14.96 -11.22 -12.61
C ILE A 508 15.56 -12.01 -13.76
N SER A 509 15.57 -11.46 -14.98
CA SER A 509 15.97 -12.24 -16.15
C SER A 509 16.78 -11.51 -17.21
N ASN A 510 17.68 -12.22 -17.88
CA ASN A 510 18.47 -11.69 -18.99
C ASN A 510 19.22 -10.40 -18.66
N ASN A 511 19.65 -10.23 -17.41
CA ASN A 511 20.50 -9.11 -17.02
C ASN A 511 21.98 -9.51 -17.11
N THR A 512 22.83 -8.55 -17.45
CA THR A 512 24.25 -8.80 -17.74
C THR A 512 25.17 -7.96 -16.88
N THR A 513 26.30 -8.51 -16.44
CA THR A 513 27.41 -7.73 -15.85
C THR A 513 28.78 -8.17 -16.32
N VAL A 514 29.82 -7.41 -15.99
CA VAL A 514 31.20 -7.84 -16.18
C VAL A 514 31.71 -8.61 -14.95
N THR A 515 31.57 -8.07 -13.73
CA THR A 515 32.25 -8.65 -12.57
C THR A 515 31.42 -9.71 -11.84
N ALA A 516 30.28 -9.33 -11.26
CA ALA A 516 29.48 -10.33 -10.55
C ALA A 516 28.00 -9.98 -10.44
N GLY A 517 27.18 -10.99 -10.18
CA GLY A 517 25.75 -10.82 -9.91
C GLY A 517 25.00 -10.35 -11.14
N GLY A 518 24.97 -11.16 -12.20
CA GLY A 518 24.24 -10.80 -13.43
C GLY A 518 22.79 -10.43 -13.11
N GLY A 519 22.10 -11.27 -12.33
CA GLY A 519 20.77 -10.97 -11.80
C GLY A 519 20.81 -10.03 -10.59
N MET A 520 21.51 -10.42 -9.54
CA MET A 520 21.58 -9.64 -8.29
C MET A 520 22.95 -9.73 -7.62
N HIS A 521 23.44 -8.60 -7.12
CA HIS A 521 24.62 -8.54 -6.25
C HIS A 521 24.25 -7.98 -4.87
N ILE A 522 24.62 -8.68 -3.79
CA ILE A 522 24.31 -8.26 -2.42
C ILE A 522 25.63 -8.07 -1.68
N VAL A 523 25.81 -6.89 -1.11
CA VAL A 523 26.96 -6.53 -0.28
C VAL A 523 26.47 -6.17 1.11
N GLN A 524 27.03 -6.82 2.10
CA GLN A 524 26.89 -6.43 3.50
C GLN A 524 28.29 -6.11 4.04
N ALA A 525 28.41 -5.00 4.77
CA ALA A 525 29.65 -4.73 5.50
C ALA A 525 29.91 -5.82 6.56
N ALA A 526 31.17 -6.05 6.93
CA ALA A 526 31.55 -7.14 7.83
C ALA A 526 30.86 -7.08 9.21
N THR A 527 30.41 -5.90 9.64
CA THR A 527 29.68 -5.65 10.91
C THR A 527 28.17 -5.46 10.72
N SER A 528 27.69 -5.54 9.48
CA SER A 528 26.30 -5.26 9.11
C SER A 528 25.37 -6.37 9.53
N ASN A 529 24.23 -6.02 10.13
CA ASN A 529 23.15 -6.94 10.47
C ASN A 529 21.94 -6.82 9.53
N PHE A 530 22.05 -6.05 8.44
CA PHE A 530 21.01 -5.94 7.43
C PHE A 530 20.80 -7.28 6.75
N SER A 531 19.56 -7.74 6.60
CA SER A 531 19.24 -9.08 6.07
C SER A 531 18.11 -8.98 5.06
N PRO A 532 18.42 -8.94 3.75
CA PRO A 532 17.37 -8.93 2.74
C PRO A 532 16.74 -10.33 2.64
N GLN A 533 15.46 -10.36 2.33
CA GLN A 533 14.70 -11.60 2.09
C GLN A 533 14.30 -11.69 0.63
N ILE A 534 14.58 -12.84 0.00
CA ILE A 534 14.21 -13.08 -1.40
C ILE A 534 13.21 -14.23 -1.43
N ILE A 535 11.96 -13.95 -1.83
CA ILE A 535 10.82 -14.85 -1.66
C ILE A 535 10.06 -15.02 -2.97
N ASN A 536 9.76 -16.24 -3.39
CA ASN A 536 8.98 -16.52 -4.61
C ASN A 536 9.56 -15.84 -5.86
N CYS A 537 10.88 -15.77 -5.99
CA CYS A 537 11.54 -15.06 -7.09
C CYS A 537 12.12 -16.02 -8.12
N THR A 538 12.13 -15.60 -9.39
CA THR A 538 12.78 -16.33 -10.49
C THR A 538 14.01 -15.57 -10.98
N PHE A 539 15.15 -16.24 -11.07
CA PHE A 539 16.40 -15.75 -11.65
C PHE A 539 16.73 -16.58 -12.89
N GLY A 540 16.50 -16.02 -14.08
CA GLY A 540 16.57 -16.76 -15.35
C GLY A 540 17.41 -16.08 -16.43
N GLY A 541 18.38 -16.78 -17.02
CA GLY A 541 19.10 -16.23 -18.20
C GLY A 541 20.03 -15.05 -17.90
N ASN A 542 20.34 -14.78 -16.62
CA ASN A 542 21.26 -13.69 -16.27
C ASN A 542 22.70 -14.13 -16.48
N SER A 543 23.59 -13.23 -16.90
CA SER A 543 24.97 -13.58 -17.20
C SER A 543 25.99 -12.59 -16.64
N THR A 544 27.19 -13.08 -16.36
CA THR A 544 28.34 -12.26 -15.99
C THR A 544 29.61 -12.79 -16.64
N VAL A 545 30.71 -12.01 -16.63
CA VAL A 545 32.01 -12.46 -17.16
C VAL A 545 32.86 -13.17 -16.09
N ASP A 546 32.65 -12.88 -14.80
CA ASP A 546 33.39 -13.52 -13.70
C ASP A 546 32.51 -14.44 -12.84
N ARG A 547 31.80 -13.96 -11.80
CA ARG A 547 31.15 -14.86 -10.80
C ARG A 547 29.68 -14.55 -10.51
N GLY A 548 28.88 -15.57 -10.22
CA GLY A 548 27.51 -15.38 -9.72
C GLY A 548 26.55 -14.89 -10.80
N GLY A 549 26.25 -15.73 -11.79
CA GLY A 549 25.42 -15.36 -12.94
C GLY A 549 24.01 -14.93 -12.50
N GLY A 550 23.37 -15.73 -11.65
CA GLY A 550 22.10 -15.39 -11.02
C GLY A 550 22.30 -14.41 -9.87
N ILE A 551 22.94 -14.87 -8.79
CA ILE A 551 23.14 -14.10 -7.56
C ILE A 551 24.62 -14.13 -7.17
N SER A 552 25.15 -13.02 -6.69
CA SER A 552 26.39 -13.00 -5.92
C SER A 552 26.18 -12.30 -4.58
N TRP A 553 26.81 -12.82 -3.53
CA TRP A 553 26.61 -12.34 -2.17
C TRP A 553 27.92 -12.24 -1.39
N GLN A 554 28.25 -11.02 -0.97
CA GLN A 554 29.31 -10.71 -0.02
C GLN A 554 28.71 -10.60 1.39
N ALA A 555 28.98 -11.62 2.20
CA ALA A 555 28.34 -11.78 3.50
C ALA A 555 28.88 -10.83 4.58
N GLY A 556 27.95 -10.28 5.37
CA GLY A 556 28.20 -9.50 6.59
C GLY A 556 28.05 -10.38 7.82
N THR A 557 27.36 -9.90 8.87
CA THR A 557 27.05 -10.71 10.07
C THR A 557 25.71 -11.43 10.01
N ALA A 558 24.76 -10.96 9.17
CA ALA A 558 23.44 -11.56 9.04
C ALA A 558 23.33 -12.53 7.85
N PRO A 559 22.54 -13.61 7.95
CA PRO A 559 22.36 -14.57 6.87
C PRO A 559 21.51 -14.00 5.73
N LEU A 560 21.68 -14.59 4.54
CA LEU A 560 20.81 -14.38 3.38
C LEU A 560 19.90 -15.59 3.19
N GLN A 561 18.60 -15.35 3.01
CA GLN A 561 17.60 -16.39 2.82
C GLN A 561 16.94 -16.29 1.44
N LEU A 562 16.87 -17.44 0.75
CA LEU A 562 16.10 -17.63 -0.47
C LEU A 562 14.97 -18.62 -0.17
N VAL A 563 13.73 -18.19 -0.38
CA VAL A 563 12.52 -18.97 -0.07
C VAL A 563 11.68 -19.10 -1.32
N ASN A 564 11.33 -20.33 -1.72
CA ASN A 564 10.50 -20.60 -2.90
C ASN A 564 11.06 -20.00 -4.20
N CYS A 565 12.38 -19.95 -4.35
CA CYS A 565 13.03 -19.33 -5.50
C CYS A 565 13.37 -20.35 -6.59
N SER A 566 13.48 -19.89 -7.83
CA SER A 566 14.00 -20.67 -8.96
C SER A 566 15.17 -19.93 -9.61
N ILE A 567 16.34 -20.58 -9.69
CA ILE A 567 17.58 -20.00 -10.21
C ILE A 567 18.11 -20.91 -11.32
N THR A 568 17.78 -20.57 -12.56
CA THR A 568 18.02 -21.44 -13.72
C THR A 568 18.58 -20.71 -14.92
N SER A 569 19.34 -21.42 -15.76
CA SER A 569 19.84 -20.88 -17.04
C SER A 569 20.71 -19.63 -16.89
N ASN A 570 21.32 -19.39 -15.72
CA ASN A 570 22.22 -18.27 -15.51
C ASN A 570 23.66 -18.66 -15.89
N SER A 571 24.47 -17.68 -16.26
CA SER A 571 25.83 -17.91 -16.77
C SER A 571 26.91 -17.11 -16.03
N ALA A 572 27.98 -17.79 -15.63
CA ALA A 572 29.19 -17.17 -15.07
C ALA A 572 30.41 -18.04 -15.37
N PRO A 573 31.40 -17.59 -16.16
CA PRO A 573 32.54 -18.41 -16.57
C PRO A 573 33.45 -18.92 -15.45
N ILE A 574 33.55 -18.23 -14.30
CA ILE A 574 34.54 -18.56 -13.27
C ILE A 574 33.94 -19.41 -12.15
N ALA A 575 32.84 -18.98 -11.52
CA ALA A 575 32.20 -19.76 -10.47
C ALA A 575 30.76 -19.32 -10.19
N GLY A 576 29.95 -20.27 -9.71
CA GLY A 576 28.61 -20.00 -9.22
C GLY A 576 27.68 -19.50 -10.33
N GLY A 577 27.49 -20.30 -11.38
CA GLY A 577 26.58 -19.95 -12.48
C GLY A 577 25.21 -19.51 -11.96
N GLY A 578 24.67 -20.23 -10.97
CA GLY A 578 23.49 -19.84 -10.22
C GLY A 578 23.81 -18.84 -9.11
N VAL A 579 24.59 -19.24 -8.11
CA VAL A 579 24.90 -18.41 -6.93
C VAL A 579 26.39 -18.45 -6.58
N TYR A 580 26.96 -17.28 -6.30
CA TYR A 580 28.32 -17.16 -5.76
C TYR A 580 28.31 -16.48 -4.39
N VAL A 581 28.84 -17.15 -3.37
CA VAL A 581 28.98 -16.63 -2.01
C VAL A 581 30.46 -16.34 -1.74
N TYR A 582 30.80 -15.09 -1.47
CA TYR A 582 32.18 -14.71 -1.17
C TYR A 582 32.61 -15.33 0.18
N PRO A 583 33.89 -15.73 0.32
CA PRO A 583 34.44 -16.17 1.59
C PRO A 583 34.30 -15.06 2.65
N SER A 584 33.46 -15.28 3.64
CA SER A 584 33.49 -14.55 4.92
C SER A 584 34.24 -15.43 5.92
N GLY A 585 34.84 -14.85 6.97
CA GLY A 585 35.68 -15.55 7.95
C GLY A 585 35.03 -16.67 8.79
N GLY A 586 34.02 -17.39 8.27
CA GLY A 586 33.67 -18.75 8.69
C GLY A 586 32.26 -18.96 9.24
N VAL A 587 31.41 -17.92 9.37
CA VAL A 587 30.18 -18.03 10.17
C VAL A 587 28.88 -18.03 9.35
N ASN A 588 28.80 -17.25 8.27
CA ASN A 588 27.55 -17.04 7.54
C ASN A 588 27.38 -17.94 6.32
N ARG A 589 26.17 -18.50 6.19
CA ARG A 589 25.78 -19.44 5.14
C ARG A 589 24.52 -18.94 4.46
N LEU A 590 24.47 -19.09 3.14
CA LEU A 590 23.25 -18.89 2.35
C LEU A 590 22.23 -19.95 2.78
N THR A 591 21.01 -19.55 3.08
CA THR A 591 19.94 -20.51 3.43
C THR A 591 18.97 -20.64 2.26
N LEU A 592 18.75 -21.88 1.82
CA LEU A 592 17.76 -22.25 0.82
C LEU A 592 16.58 -22.93 1.50
N SER A 593 15.37 -22.44 1.24
CA SER A 593 14.15 -23.12 1.61
C SER A 593 13.24 -23.27 0.40
N ASN A 594 12.81 -24.50 0.10
CA ASN A 594 12.01 -24.87 -1.07
C ASN A 594 12.49 -24.18 -2.36
N THR A 595 13.81 -24.11 -2.57
CA THR A 595 14.44 -23.33 -3.65
C THR A 595 15.14 -24.26 -4.64
N THR A 596 14.99 -23.98 -5.93
CA THR A 596 15.62 -24.76 -7.02
C THR A 596 16.78 -23.98 -7.64
N VAL A 597 17.95 -24.60 -7.77
CA VAL A 597 19.14 -24.05 -8.42
C VAL A 597 19.72 -25.08 -9.39
N CYS A 598 19.35 -24.97 -10.68
CA CYS A 598 19.62 -26.01 -11.69
C CYS A 598 19.89 -25.41 -13.08
N GLY A 599 20.57 -26.15 -13.96
CA GLY A 599 20.76 -25.76 -15.36
C GLY A 599 21.51 -24.43 -15.58
N ASN A 600 22.45 -24.07 -14.69
CA ASN A 600 23.32 -22.90 -14.86
C ASN A 600 24.67 -23.31 -15.49
N THR A 601 25.37 -22.40 -16.17
CA THR A 601 26.48 -22.78 -17.08
C THR A 601 27.74 -23.31 -16.42
N VAL A 602 27.99 -23.00 -15.14
CA VAL A 602 29.18 -23.47 -14.41
C VAL A 602 28.77 -24.25 -13.17
N ARG A 603 29.44 -25.40 -12.99
CA ARG A 603 29.28 -26.30 -11.85
C ARG A 603 30.42 -26.11 -10.82
N PRO A 604 30.12 -26.16 -9.51
CA PRO A 604 28.79 -26.26 -8.93
C PRO A 604 27.95 -25.00 -9.19
N ASN A 605 26.62 -25.19 -9.29
CA ASN A 605 25.66 -24.10 -9.47
C ASN A 605 25.74 -23.09 -8.33
N ILE A 606 26.12 -23.54 -7.13
CA ILE A 606 26.41 -22.71 -5.97
C ILE A 606 27.88 -22.84 -5.60
N SER A 607 28.61 -21.72 -5.62
CA SER A 607 29.99 -21.66 -5.16
C SER A 607 30.08 -20.89 -3.85
N GLY A 608 30.33 -21.59 -2.73
CA GLY A 608 30.51 -21.04 -1.39
C GLY A 608 29.64 -21.73 -0.34
N LEU A 609 29.57 -21.18 0.89
CA LEU A 609 28.87 -21.84 2.00
C LEU A 609 27.35 -21.65 1.95
N TYR A 610 26.61 -22.75 2.00
CA TYR A 610 25.14 -22.74 2.08
C TYR A 610 24.59 -23.88 2.93
N THR A 611 23.31 -23.75 3.32
CA THR A 611 22.48 -24.78 3.94
C THR A 611 21.15 -24.83 3.18
N SER A 612 20.62 -26.03 2.99
CA SER A 612 19.36 -26.26 2.27
C SER A 612 18.43 -27.17 3.07
N ASP A 613 17.13 -26.90 3.02
CA ASP A 613 16.11 -27.83 3.50
C ASP A 613 15.92 -29.02 2.54
N SER A 614 15.11 -30.00 2.94
CA SER A 614 14.81 -31.20 2.12
C SER A 614 13.90 -30.92 0.93
N LEU A 615 13.30 -29.73 0.83
CA LEU A 615 12.46 -29.31 -0.29
C LEU A 615 13.26 -28.57 -1.36
N SER A 616 14.45 -28.08 -1.04
CA SER A 616 15.33 -27.39 -1.96
C SER A 616 16.08 -28.39 -2.86
N THR A 617 16.25 -28.02 -4.12
CA THR A 617 16.96 -28.82 -5.11
C THR A 617 18.13 -28.02 -5.68
N VAL A 618 19.35 -28.55 -5.54
CA VAL A 618 20.55 -28.01 -6.19
C VAL A 618 21.07 -29.06 -7.13
N CYS A 619 20.92 -28.86 -8.45
CA CYS A 619 21.30 -29.85 -9.46
C CYS A 619 22.81 -29.79 -9.73
N ASP A 620 23.63 -30.00 -8.70
CA ASP A 620 25.08 -30.08 -8.80
C ASP A 620 25.49 -31.50 -9.21
N CYS A 621 25.92 -31.65 -10.46
CA CYS A 621 26.55 -32.88 -10.90
C CYS A 621 28.00 -32.91 -10.43
N ALA A 622 28.21 -33.39 -9.22
CA ALA A 622 29.56 -33.53 -8.67
C ALA A 622 30.46 -34.46 -9.49
N GLY A 623 29.89 -35.32 -10.35
CA GLY A 623 30.63 -36.23 -11.23
C GLY A 623 30.81 -35.78 -12.69
N ASP A 624 30.23 -34.64 -13.09
CA ASP A 624 30.32 -34.10 -14.47
C ASP A 624 31.59 -33.25 -14.56
N VAL A 625 32.73 -33.93 -14.67
CA VAL A 625 34.09 -33.38 -14.60
C VAL A 625 34.44 -32.63 -15.88
N ASP A 626 33.87 -33.02 -17.03
CA ASP A 626 34.08 -32.36 -18.33
C ASP A 626 33.04 -31.28 -18.66
N GLY A 627 31.95 -31.19 -17.87
CA GLY A 627 30.92 -30.16 -17.98
C GLY A 627 29.95 -30.37 -19.14
N ASN A 628 29.87 -31.57 -19.72
CA ASN A 628 29.00 -31.89 -20.83
C ASN A 628 27.55 -32.21 -20.42
N GLY A 629 27.26 -32.28 -19.11
CA GLY A 629 25.93 -32.57 -18.58
C GLY A 629 25.61 -34.06 -18.44
N LEU A 630 26.60 -34.94 -18.57
CA LEU A 630 26.53 -36.37 -18.33
C LEU A 630 27.70 -36.76 -17.42
N VAL A 631 27.47 -37.65 -16.47
CA VAL A 631 28.54 -38.31 -15.74
C VAL A 631 28.77 -39.67 -16.36
N ASN A 632 29.83 -39.80 -17.15
CA ASN A 632 30.10 -40.99 -17.93
C ASN A 632 31.60 -41.30 -18.03
N ALA A 633 31.97 -42.16 -18.98
CA ALA A 633 33.34 -42.63 -19.13
C ALA A 633 34.37 -41.51 -19.37
N PRO A 634 34.09 -40.47 -20.19
CA PRO A 634 34.86 -39.24 -20.26
C PRO A 634 35.21 -38.61 -18.89
N ASP A 635 34.24 -38.45 -18.00
CA ASP A 635 34.50 -37.85 -16.68
C ASP A 635 35.41 -38.72 -15.83
N LEU A 636 35.16 -40.04 -15.85
CA LEU A 636 36.00 -41.01 -15.17
C LEU A 636 37.42 -40.99 -15.72
N ALA A 637 37.58 -40.86 -17.04
CA ALA A 637 38.89 -40.79 -17.67
C ALA A 637 39.66 -39.54 -17.23
N ILE A 638 39.00 -38.38 -17.11
CA ILE A 638 39.62 -37.15 -16.59
C ILE A 638 40.02 -37.35 -15.14
N LEU A 639 39.12 -37.85 -14.29
CA LEU A 639 39.40 -38.07 -12.88
C LEU A 639 40.58 -39.02 -12.68
N LEU A 640 40.63 -40.13 -13.43
CA LEU A 640 41.75 -41.08 -13.38
C LEU A 640 43.05 -40.51 -13.97
N SER A 641 42.99 -39.58 -14.92
CA SER A 641 44.19 -38.98 -15.54
C SER A 641 45.02 -38.13 -14.58
N VAL A 642 44.40 -37.64 -13.50
CA VAL A 642 45.05 -36.82 -12.46
C VAL A 642 45.03 -37.50 -11.09
N TRP A 643 44.85 -38.82 -11.07
CA TRP A 643 44.77 -39.61 -9.84
C TRP A 643 46.01 -39.45 -8.95
N GLY A 644 45.80 -39.24 -7.65
CA GLY A 644 46.86 -39.08 -6.66
C GLY A 644 47.63 -37.77 -6.75
N THR A 645 47.20 -36.83 -7.61
CA THR A 645 47.82 -35.51 -7.73
C THR A 645 47.10 -34.46 -6.88
N ASN A 646 47.77 -33.34 -6.63
CA ASN A 646 47.13 -32.17 -6.07
C ASN A 646 46.22 -31.53 -7.12
N ALA A 647 45.00 -31.17 -6.74
CA ALA A 647 43.95 -30.68 -7.64
C ALA A 647 44.27 -29.37 -8.40
N ALA A 648 45.46 -28.79 -8.21
CA ALA A 648 45.87 -27.50 -8.73
C ALA A 648 45.86 -27.41 -10.27
N GLY A 649 46.04 -28.54 -10.97
CA GLY A 649 46.02 -28.60 -12.44
C GLY A 649 44.63 -28.83 -13.05
N PHE A 650 43.73 -29.52 -12.33
CA PHE A 650 42.37 -29.86 -12.79
C PHE A 650 41.39 -29.88 -11.60
N PRO A 651 40.91 -28.71 -11.14
CA PRO A 651 40.08 -28.60 -9.94
C PRO A 651 38.72 -29.30 -10.04
N SER A 652 38.24 -29.58 -11.26
CA SER A 652 36.99 -30.31 -11.49
C SER A 652 37.09 -31.81 -11.15
N ALA A 653 38.29 -32.38 -11.12
CA ALA A 653 38.52 -33.78 -10.76
C ALA A 653 38.55 -34.03 -9.24
N ASP A 654 38.77 -32.98 -8.44
CA ASP A 654 38.66 -32.99 -6.98
C ASP A 654 37.21 -32.68 -6.58
N THR A 655 36.36 -33.67 -6.82
CA THR A 655 34.91 -33.60 -6.65
C THR A 655 34.48 -33.45 -5.17
N ASN A 656 35.33 -33.82 -4.21
CA ASN A 656 35.10 -33.67 -2.76
C ASN A 656 35.79 -32.42 -2.15
N ARG A 657 36.71 -31.79 -2.88
CA ARG A 657 37.44 -30.57 -2.54
C ARG A 657 38.40 -30.71 -1.36
N ASP A 658 38.99 -31.88 -1.19
CA ASP A 658 39.99 -32.13 -0.14
C ASP A 658 41.43 -31.81 -0.59
N GLY A 659 41.62 -31.44 -1.86
CA GLY A 659 42.90 -31.06 -2.45
C GLY A 659 43.67 -32.23 -3.10
N LEU A 660 43.14 -33.46 -3.04
CA LEU A 660 43.75 -34.67 -3.59
C LEU A 660 42.74 -35.49 -4.40
N VAL A 661 43.02 -35.73 -5.68
CA VAL A 661 42.14 -36.58 -6.50
C VAL A 661 42.34 -38.06 -6.13
N ASN A 662 41.36 -38.68 -5.47
CA ASN A 662 41.51 -40.02 -4.92
C ASN A 662 40.18 -40.82 -4.86
N GLY A 663 40.16 -41.92 -4.08
CA GLY A 663 39.02 -42.83 -3.95
C GLY A 663 37.69 -42.14 -3.56
N PRO A 664 37.69 -41.25 -2.56
CA PRO A 664 36.58 -40.33 -2.28
C PRO A 664 36.03 -39.58 -3.50
N ASP A 665 36.87 -39.09 -4.40
CA ASP A 665 36.39 -38.40 -5.61
C ASP A 665 35.74 -39.35 -6.61
N LEU A 666 36.38 -40.49 -6.84
CA LEU A 666 35.81 -41.56 -7.66
C LEU A 666 34.44 -41.99 -7.13
N SER A 667 34.29 -42.08 -5.82
CA SER A 667 33.04 -42.46 -5.18
C SER A 667 31.95 -41.44 -5.44
N ARG A 668 32.27 -40.14 -5.40
CA ARG A 668 31.33 -39.06 -5.75
C ARG A 668 30.99 -39.05 -7.23
N LEU A 669 31.97 -39.25 -8.11
CA LEU A 669 31.75 -39.37 -9.55
C LEU A 669 30.81 -40.54 -9.86
N LEU A 670 31.13 -41.75 -9.39
CA LEU A 670 30.31 -42.94 -9.63
C LEU A 670 28.92 -42.84 -9.00
N SER A 671 28.78 -42.14 -7.87
CA SER A 671 27.47 -41.90 -7.25
C SER A 671 26.55 -41.00 -8.09
N SER A 672 27.12 -40.26 -9.05
CA SER A 672 26.39 -39.36 -9.94
C SER A 672 26.30 -39.91 -11.38
N TRP A 673 26.67 -41.17 -11.62
CA TRP A 673 26.77 -41.77 -12.96
C TRP A 673 25.45 -41.73 -13.74
N GLY A 674 25.48 -41.21 -14.97
CA GLY A 674 24.32 -41.08 -15.85
C GLY A 674 24.04 -39.63 -16.27
N ILE A 675 22.80 -39.37 -16.71
CA ILE A 675 22.38 -38.02 -17.10
C ILE A 675 22.28 -37.16 -15.85
N CYS A 676 22.91 -35.99 -15.88
CA CYS A 676 22.59 -34.92 -14.94
C CYS A 676 21.11 -34.59 -15.05
N ALA A 677 20.28 -35.09 -14.13
CA ALA A 677 18.85 -34.81 -14.15
C ALA A 677 18.63 -33.28 -14.20
N PRO A 678 17.75 -32.77 -15.07
CA PRO A 678 17.48 -31.34 -15.21
C PRO A 678 16.90 -30.70 -13.95
#